data_AF-A0A9P0DPN5-F1
#
_entry.id   AF-A0A9P0DPN5-F1
#
_cell.length_a   1.000
_cell.length_b   1.000
_cell.length_c   1.000
_cell.angle_alpha   90.00
_cell.angle_beta   90.00
_cell.angle_gamma   90.00
#
_symmetry.space_group_name_H-M   'P 1'
#
loop_
_entity.id
_entity.type
_entity.pdbx_description
1 polymer ?
#
loop_
_entity_poly.entity_id
_entity_poly.type
_entity_poly.pdbx_seq_one_letter_code
_entity_poly.pdbx_strand_id
1 'polypeptide(L)'
;MFFVNNLKYSNKTFRPIFELNKTRNECAKETRRCYVDKLTSPDVTIPFSNGRNLNISTGQYARLADGCAVANLGDTSVMVTVVSKAKQGTSGFLPLTVDYRQKSAAAGRIPTNFFRRELGPSEREILTSRLIDRSLRPLFPEGFNNETQVICNMLAVDGVNNPDVISINAASAALSLSDIPWNGPIGAVRIGLIDKEFLINPTRKEMQESALNLIVSATKRNLVVMLEGNADVILLQDLQKAVKLATKEVQTIVTEIDRLQKTYGKVKREIDIPQVLSEEVTEALRSLSDMRVREIFKNYTYDKLSRDNALLEVRIDVLEKIKASFPDADFNLLTDCYNKIVKEIFRDLIFEEQHRCDGREFNQLRDISCKVDLYKPLHGSALFQRGQTQVFCTVTLDSHDSALKLDPLSVLTSGIKEKNFFLHYEFPPFATKETGRMGPIGRREMGHGALAEKGLTPTIPNNFPFTIRLTSEVLESNGSSSMASVCGGSLALMDAGVPIISPAAGVAMGLVTRYDAANKEIEDYCLLTDLLGIEDYMGDMDFKISGTKKGITALQADIKIPGLPLKIVMEAIQQATEAKSAIINIMNDCIDKPRSMKKDNWPVSKKIEVEAHKRSRLLGVGGINLKKLFAETGVHVSQIDDSTFDVFAPSQSAMDEAEEIIKKWLTTERAPDLEFGGIYKATIVELRDIGVMVTLYAGMPPALLHNSQLDQRKVAHPSALGLEIGQELQVKYFGRDPVSGLMRLSRKVLQANVR
;
A
#
# COMPACT_ATOMS: atom_id res chain seq x y z
N MET A 1 23.18 -31.82 -34.25
CA MET A 1 22.65 -32.26 -35.55
C MET A 1 22.67 -31.06 -36.48
N PHE A 2 23.67 -31.04 -37.35
CA PHE A 2 23.78 -30.14 -38.50
C PHE A 2 22.74 -30.51 -39.55
N PHE A 3 22.21 -29.53 -40.28
CA PHE A 3 22.10 -29.67 -41.73
C PHE A 3 22.30 -28.31 -42.42
N VAL A 4 23.37 -28.29 -43.22
CA VAL A 4 23.79 -27.27 -44.18
C VAL A 4 23.42 -27.82 -45.56
N ASN A 5 22.87 -26.99 -46.44
CA ASN A 5 22.91 -27.16 -47.90
C ASN A 5 23.28 -25.78 -48.47
N ASN A 6 24.54 -25.46 -48.77
CA ASN A 6 25.31 -25.78 -49.99
C ASN A 6 24.62 -25.47 -51.32
N LEU A 7 24.99 -24.32 -51.90
CA LEU A 7 25.04 -24.11 -53.35
C LEU A 7 26.40 -23.47 -53.68
N LYS A 8 27.21 -24.21 -54.45
CA LYS A 8 28.54 -23.86 -54.97
C LYS A 8 28.40 -23.12 -56.30
N TYR A 9 29.29 -22.16 -56.60
CA TYR A 9 29.99 -21.96 -57.88
C TYR A 9 31.13 -20.94 -57.63
N SER A 10 32.39 -21.37 -57.49
CA SER A 10 33.44 -21.54 -58.51
C SER A 10 34.34 -20.30 -58.71
N ASN A 11 35.60 -20.46 -58.30
CA ASN A 11 36.71 -19.50 -58.36
C ASN A 11 37.17 -19.21 -59.80
N LYS A 12 37.31 -17.94 -60.18
CA LYS A 12 38.32 -17.49 -61.16
C LYS A 12 38.92 -16.12 -60.81
N THR A 13 40.23 -16.17 -60.54
CA THR A 13 41.29 -15.20 -60.89
C THR A 13 41.30 -13.78 -60.28
N PHE A 14 42.25 -13.58 -59.36
CA PHE A 14 42.88 -12.31 -58.99
C PHE A 14 43.88 -11.85 -60.08
N ARG A 15 43.82 -10.57 -60.48
CA ARG A 15 44.98 -9.68 -60.75
C ARG A 15 44.52 -8.20 -60.83
N PRO A 16 45.41 -7.23 -60.53
CA PRO A 16 45.05 -5.89 -60.07
C PRO A 16 44.96 -4.87 -61.22
N ILE A 17 44.07 -3.89 -61.09
CA ILE A 17 44.07 -2.69 -61.95
C ILE A 17 44.54 -1.51 -61.10
N PHE A 18 45.82 -1.21 -61.22
CA PHE A 18 46.36 0.11 -60.99
C PHE A 18 46.01 0.99 -62.19
N GLU A 19 45.79 2.27 -61.90
CA GLU A 19 45.67 3.40 -62.83
C GLU A 19 44.35 3.59 -63.59
N LEU A 20 43.50 4.44 -62.99
CA LEU A 20 42.96 5.61 -63.69
C LEU A 20 42.76 6.73 -62.65
N ASN A 21 43.86 7.41 -62.35
CA ASN A 21 43.85 8.73 -61.72
C ASN A 21 43.38 9.75 -62.75
N LYS A 22 42.14 10.24 -62.62
CA LYS A 22 41.72 11.61 -62.94
C LYS A 22 40.23 11.74 -62.61
N THR A 23 39.96 12.24 -61.40
CA THR A 23 38.71 12.84 -60.83
C THR A 23 38.59 12.60 -59.32
N ARG A 24 39.72 12.51 -58.59
CA ARG A 24 39.74 12.70 -57.13
C ARG A 24 39.94 14.18 -56.84
N ASN A 25 38.87 14.98 -56.88
CA ASN A 25 38.83 16.23 -56.13
C ASN A 25 37.43 16.81 -55.84
N GLU A 26 36.33 16.13 -56.18
CA GLU A 26 34.98 16.68 -55.89
C GLU A 26 34.05 15.75 -55.09
N CYS A 27 34.48 14.54 -54.73
CA CYS A 27 33.63 13.60 -53.98
C CYS A 27 34.23 13.20 -52.62
N ALA A 28 34.81 14.18 -51.91
CA ALA A 28 35.38 14.01 -50.56
C ALA A 28 34.86 15.05 -49.55
N LYS A 29 33.62 15.51 -49.73
CA LYS A 29 32.85 16.23 -48.71
C LYS A 29 31.54 15.48 -48.51
N GLU A 30 31.18 15.29 -47.24
CA GLU A 30 30.02 14.53 -46.75
C GLU A 30 30.20 13.02 -46.50
N THR A 31 31.32 12.64 -45.87
CA THR A 31 31.17 11.68 -44.77
C THR A 31 30.70 12.46 -43.54
N ARG A 32 29.39 12.72 -43.44
CA ARG A 32 28.79 13.17 -42.17
C ARG A 32 28.98 12.05 -41.15
N ARG A 33 30.10 12.10 -40.42
CA ARG A 33 30.19 11.44 -39.12
C ARG A 33 28.98 11.93 -38.35
N CYS A 34 28.07 11.03 -37.99
CA CYS A 34 26.93 11.30 -37.11
C CYS A 34 27.50 11.60 -35.71
N TYR A 35 28.15 12.76 -35.56
CA TYR A 35 28.54 13.27 -34.26
C TYR A 35 27.28 13.75 -33.57
N VAL A 36 27.03 13.14 -32.42
CA VAL A 36 26.18 13.62 -31.33
C VAL A 36 26.29 15.14 -31.28
N ASP A 37 25.17 15.85 -31.46
CA ASP A 37 25.08 17.28 -31.21
C ASP A 37 25.78 17.61 -29.89
N LYS A 38 26.45 18.77 -29.80
CA LYS A 38 27.16 19.21 -28.58
C LYS A 38 26.28 18.91 -27.35
N LEU A 39 26.83 18.19 -26.37
CA LEU A 39 26.16 17.89 -25.10
C LEU A 39 25.74 19.20 -24.44
N THR A 40 24.50 19.61 -24.67
CA THR A 40 23.84 20.65 -23.90
C THR A 40 23.02 19.94 -22.84
N SER A 41 23.21 20.32 -21.59
CA SER A 41 22.44 19.82 -20.44
C SER A 41 21.62 20.99 -19.89
N PRO A 42 20.57 21.43 -20.61
CA PRO A 42 19.76 22.54 -20.16
C PRO A 42 19.06 22.18 -18.85
N ASP A 43 18.99 23.15 -17.97
CA ASP A 43 18.37 23.05 -16.66
C ASP A 43 17.53 24.29 -16.34
N VAL A 44 16.61 24.10 -15.39
CA VAL A 44 15.79 25.17 -14.83
C VAL A 44 15.67 24.99 -13.32
N THR A 45 15.80 26.10 -12.59
CA THR A 45 15.62 26.17 -11.15
C THR A 45 14.28 26.80 -10.84
N ILE A 46 13.46 26.08 -10.09
CA ILE A 46 12.10 26.47 -9.72
C ILE A 46 12.09 26.80 -8.22
N PRO A 47 11.99 28.09 -7.84
CA PRO A 47 11.94 28.48 -6.44
C PRO A 47 10.54 28.27 -5.85
N PHE A 48 10.49 27.69 -4.65
CA PHE A 48 9.30 27.63 -3.81
C PHE A 48 9.27 28.80 -2.83
N SER A 49 8.09 29.16 -2.33
CA SER A 49 7.94 30.27 -1.37
C SER A 49 8.65 30.05 -0.02
N ASN A 50 9.04 28.82 0.30
CA ASN A 50 9.85 28.48 1.48
C ASN A 50 11.37 28.58 1.25
N GLY A 51 11.82 29.08 0.09
CA GLY A 51 13.23 29.24 -0.27
C GLY A 51 13.95 27.97 -0.73
N ARG A 52 13.26 26.81 -0.78
CA ARG A 52 13.79 25.60 -1.41
C ARG A 52 13.60 25.65 -2.92
N ASN A 53 14.46 24.95 -3.64
CA ASN A 53 14.44 24.94 -5.11
C ASN A 53 14.28 23.51 -5.65
N LEU A 54 13.39 23.34 -6.62
CA LEU A 54 13.34 22.15 -7.47
C LEU A 54 14.13 22.43 -8.74
N ASN A 55 15.15 21.63 -9.01
CA ASN A 55 15.91 21.72 -10.26
C ASN A 55 15.42 20.64 -11.23
N ILE A 56 15.24 20.99 -12.49
CA ILE A 56 14.90 20.05 -13.56
C ILE A 56 15.91 20.21 -14.69
N SER A 57 16.53 19.12 -15.12
CA SER A 57 17.50 19.09 -16.22
C SER A 57 17.14 18.05 -17.27
N THR A 58 17.62 18.23 -18.50
CA THR A 58 17.43 17.27 -19.61
C THR A 58 18.68 17.21 -20.51
N GLY A 59 18.65 16.40 -21.56
CA GLY A 59 19.72 16.30 -22.58
C GLY A 59 20.90 15.41 -22.21
N GLN A 60 21.19 15.20 -20.92
CA GLN A 60 22.34 14.37 -20.50
C GLN A 60 22.07 12.85 -20.59
N TYR A 61 20.94 12.40 -20.06
CA TYR A 61 20.63 10.97 -19.89
C TYR A 61 19.57 10.48 -20.88
N ALA A 62 19.54 9.15 -21.11
CA ALA A 62 18.49 8.43 -21.84
C ALA A 62 18.04 9.08 -23.18
N ARG A 63 18.99 9.53 -24.00
CA ARG A 63 18.75 10.29 -25.25
C ARG A 63 17.94 9.59 -26.32
N LEU A 64 17.84 8.26 -26.24
CA LEU A 64 17.02 7.46 -27.16
C LEU A 64 15.53 7.48 -26.78
N ALA A 65 15.17 7.93 -25.58
CA ALA A 65 13.78 8.10 -25.20
C ALA A 65 13.16 9.27 -25.96
N ASP A 66 11.83 9.22 -26.12
CA ASP A 66 11.08 10.33 -26.71
C ASP A 66 11.21 11.59 -25.84
N GLY A 67 11.20 11.43 -24.52
CA GLY A 67 11.57 12.47 -23.58
C GLY A 67 12.26 11.93 -22.33
N CYS A 68 13.14 12.75 -21.75
CA CYS A 68 13.82 12.44 -20.50
C CYS A 68 13.96 13.72 -19.67
N ALA A 69 13.73 13.63 -18.37
CA ALA A 69 14.03 14.71 -17.43
C ALA A 69 14.58 14.12 -16.13
N VAL A 70 15.53 14.83 -15.52
CA VAL A 70 16.02 14.54 -14.17
C VAL A 70 15.59 15.70 -13.28
N ALA A 71 14.87 15.39 -12.20
CA ALA A 71 14.50 16.39 -11.20
C ALA A 71 15.18 16.11 -9.86
N ASN A 72 15.56 17.19 -9.18
CA ASN A 72 16.34 17.16 -7.97
C ASN A 72 15.75 18.14 -6.95
N LEU A 73 15.54 17.68 -5.72
CA LEU A 73 15.17 18.51 -4.57
C LEU A 73 16.05 18.10 -3.39
N GLY A 74 16.94 19.01 -2.95
CA GLY A 74 18.06 18.64 -2.11
C GLY A 74 18.96 17.63 -2.85
N ASP A 75 19.30 16.52 -2.19
CA ASP A 75 20.14 15.46 -2.75
C ASP A 75 19.30 14.28 -3.30
N THR A 76 17.97 14.32 -3.16
CA THR A 76 17.07 13.35 -3.79
C THR A 76 16.89 13.67 -5.27
N SER A 77 17.21 12.69 -6.12
CA SER A 77 17.28 12.84 -7.58
C SER A 77 16.52 11.70 -8.28
N VAL A 78 15.61 12.06 -9.19
CA VAL A 78 14.80 11.10 -9.95
C VAL A 78 14.93 11.36 -11.44
N MET A 79 15.24 10.32 -12.22
CA MET A 79 15.20 10.37 -13.68
C MET A 79 13.90 9.75 -14.18
N VAL A 80 13.18 10.49 -15.02
CA VAL A 80 11.98 10.00 -15.68
C VAL A 80 12.18 9.97 -17.18
N THR A 81 11.84 8.84 -17.79
CA THR A 81 11.88 8.63 -19.24
C THR A 81 10.49 8.32 -19.75
N VAL A 82 10.17 8.85 -20.93
CA VAL A 82 8.90 8.60 -21.62
C VAL A 82 9.17 8.09 -23.02
N VAL A 83 8.43 7.05 -23.42
CA VAL A 83 8.50 6.44 -24.74
C VAL A 83 7.09 6.11 -25.19
N SER A 84 6.74 6.47 -26.42
CA SER A 84 5.46 6.17 -27.03
C SER A 84 5.67 5.58 -28.42
N LYS A 85 5.03 4.43 -28.69
CA LYS A 85 5.05 3.84 -30.02
C LYS A 85 4.42 4.79 -31.03
N ALA A 86 4.97 4.84 -32.24
CA ALA A 86 4.40 5.67 -33.31
C ALA A 86 3.07 5.13 -33.83
N LYS A 87 2.91 3.79 -33.89
CA LYS A 87 1.71 3.13 -34.39
C LYS A 87 0.65 3.03 -33.29
N GLN A 88 -0.60 3.37 -33.65
CA GLN A 88 -1.76 3.16 -32.78
C GLN A 88 -1.91 1.69 -32.38
N GLY A 89 -2.24 1.45 -31.11
CA GLY A 89 -2.64 0.13 -30.63
C GLY A 89 -4.01 -0.26 -31.16
N THR A 90 -4.36 -1.54 -31.02
CA THR A 90 -5.70 -2.05 -31.34
C THR A 90 -6.70 -1.88 -30.19
N SER A 91 -6.28 -1.28 -29.08
CA SER A 91 -7.12 -1.07 -27.89
C SER A 91 -7.93 0.21 -28.04
N GLY A 92 -9.24 0.14 -27.79
CA GLY A 92 -10.14 1.31 -27.71
C GLY A 92 -9.94 2.19 -26.46
N PHE A 93 -8.76 2.15 -25.84
CA PHE A 93 -8.41 2.95 -24.67
C PHE A 93 -6.92 3.32 -24.69
N LEU A 94 -6.56 4.40 -23.99
CA LEU A 94 -5.19 4.87 -23.81
C LEU A 94 -4.33 3.83 -23.05
N PRO A 95 -3.38 3.15 -23.73
CA PRO A 95 -2.48 2.19 -23.09
C PRO A 95 -1.28 2.92 -22.47
N LEU A 96 -1.57 3.72 -21.44
CA LEU A 96 -0.56 4.39 -20.62
C LEU A 96 -0.15 3.47 -19.45
N THR A 97 1.14 3.15 -19.40
CA THR A 97 1.77 2.43 -18.29
C THR A 97 2.75 3.34 -17.57
N VAL A 98 2.56 3.49 -16.26
CA VAL A 98 3.49 4.21 -15.40
C VAL A 98 4.13 3.23 -14.43
N ASP A 99 5.45 3.24 -14.38
CA ASP A 99 6.24 2.42 -13.47
C ASP A 99 7.21 3.30 -12.68
N TYR A 100 6.94 3.45 -11.39
CA TYR A 100 7.85 4.05 -10.44
C TYR A 100 8.68 2.94 -9.77
N ARG A 101 10.00 2.99 -9.91
CA ARG A 101 10.93 1.96 -9.46
C ARG A 101 11.89 2.48 -8.39
N GLN A 102 11.85 1.81 -7.26
CA GLN A 102 12.69 1.99 -6.10
C GLN A 102 13.90 1.06 -6.19
N LYS A 103 15.09 1.64 -6.42
CA LYS A 103 16.34 0.89 -6.46
C LYS A 103 17.06 1.04 -5.13
N SER A 104 17.44 -0.08 -4.51
CA SER A 104 18.18 -0.06 -3.23
C SER A 104 19.52 0.67 -3.35
N ALA A 105 20.15 0.58 -4.53
CA ALA A 105 21.37 1.29 -4.87
C ALA A 105 21.23 2.82 -4.81
N ALA A 106 20.03 3.38 -5.06
CA ALA A 106 19.80 4.82 -4.96
C ALA A 106 19.94 5.33 -3.51
N ALA A 107 19.84 4.44 -2.53
CA ALA A 107 20.12 4.72 -1.12
C ALA A 107 21.45 4.10 -0.64
N GLY A 108 22.31 3.62 -1.55
CA GLY A 108 23.57 2.96 -1.21
C GLY A 108 23.40 1.64 -0.45
N ARG A 109 22.28 0.92 -0.64
CA ARG A 109 21.97 -0.33 0.07
C ARG A 109 21.88 -1.54 -0.85
N ILE A 110 22.20 -2.70 -0.30
CA ILE A 110 21.99 -4.01 -0.93
C ILE A 110 20.63 -4.58 -0.44
N PRO A 111 19.76 -5.10 -1.33
CA PRO A 111 18.52 -5.76 -0.92
C PRO A 111 18.77 -6.92 0.07
N THR A 112 17.93 -7.03 1.10
CA THR A 112 18.10 -8.02 2.19
C THR A 112 17.53 -9.40 1.89
N ASN A 113 16.82 -9.58 0.78
CA ASN A 113 16.32 -10.88 0.36
C ASN A 113 17.44 -11.83 -0.09
N PHE A 114 17.11 -13.11 -0.22
CA PHE A 114 18.05 -14.18 -0.60
C PHE A 114 18.81 -13.88 -1.90
N PHE A 115 18.13 -13.28 -2.88
CA PHE A 115 18.69 -13.00 -4.21
C PHE A 115 19.51 -11.70 -4.30
N ARG A 116 19.54 -10.88 -3.24
CA ARG A 116 20.18 -9.54 -3.23
C ARG A 116 19.75 -8.66 -4.40
N ARG A 117 18.48 -8.78 -4.82
CA ARG A 117 17.89 -8.12 -6.01
C ARG A 117 16.46 -7.70 -5.74
N GLU A 118 15.98 -6.64 -6.37
CA GLU A 118 14.56 -6.26 -6.36
C GLU A 118 13.70 -7.36 -7.03
N LEU A 119 12.78 -7.99 -6.27
CA LEU A 119 11.99 -9.15 -6.71
C LEU A 119 10.64 -8.82 -7.37
N GLY A 120 10.16 -7.59 -7.23
CA GLY A 120 8.88 -7.14 -7.76
C GLY A 120 8.58 -5.69 -7.38
N PRO A 121 7.43 -5.13 -7.79
CA PRO A 121 6.96 -3.84 -7.31
C PRO A 121 6.43 -3.96 -5.87
N SER A 122 6.87 -3.08 -4.96
CA SER A 122 6.32 -2.92 -3.62
C SER A 122 4.97 -2.20 -3.63
N GLU A 123 4.25 -2.24 -2.50
CA GLU A 123 3.01 -1.47 -2.31
C GLU A 123 3.24 0.02 -2.59
N ARG A 124 4.32 0.58 -2.03
CA ARG A 124 4.72 1.98 -2.26
C ARG A 124 5.00 2.26 -3.74
N GLU A 125 5.69 1.35 -4.44
CA GLU A 125 5.95 1.52 -5.87
C GLU A 125 4.66 1.57 -6.70
N ILE A 126 3.70 0.71 -6.39
CA ILE A 126 2.39 0.68 -7.07
C ILE A 126 1.58 1.94 -6.78
N LEU A 127 1.51 2.36 -5.52
CA LEU A 127 0.76 3.56 -5.12
C LEU A 127 1.35 4.83 -5.74
N THR A 128 2.67 5.00 -5.72
CA THR A 128 3.32 6.16 -6.37
C THR A 128 3.16 6.11 -7.90
N SER A 129 3.21 4.92 -8.51
CA SER A 129 2.93 4.76 -9.95
C SER A 129 1.51 5.23 -10.30
N ARG A 130 0.51 4.86 -9.48
CA ARG A 130 -0.88 5.30 -9.65
C ARG A 130 -1.02 6.81 -9.46
N LEU A 131 -0.37 7.39 -8.46
CA LEU A 131 -0.39 8.83 -8.20
C LEU A 131 0.11 9.63 -9.41
N ILE A 132 1.19 9.15 -10.05
CA ILE A 132 1.74 9.75 -11.27
C ILE A 132 0.78 9.54 -12.45
N ASP A 133 0.28 8.33 -12.68
CA ASP A 133 -0.68 8.03 -13.76
C ASP A 133 -1.93 8.94 -13.70
N ARG A 134 -2.54 9.05 -12.52
CA ARG A 134 -3.73 9.89 -12.27
C ARG A 134 -3.47 11.37 -12.55
N SER A 135 -2.23 11.83 -12.38
CA SER A 135 -1.85 13.22 -12.68
C SER A 135 -1.64 13.48 -14.18
N LEU A 136 -1.25 12.46 -14.96
CA LEU A 136 -0.86 12.62 -16.36
C LEU A 136 -1.98 12.25 -17.35
N ARG A 137 -2.73 11.20 -17.04
CA ARG A 137 -3.73 10.57 -17.92
C ARG A 137 -4.79 11.53 -18.49
N PRO A 138 -5.39 12.45 -17.71
CA PRO A 138 -6.49 13.30 -18.19
C PRO A 138 -6.06 14.33 -19.26
N LEU A 139 -4.76 14.53 -19.42
CA LEU A 139 -4.18 15.52 -20.33
C LEU A 139 -3.74 14.91 -21.67
N PHE A 140 -3.87 13.59 -21.84
CA PHE A 140 -3.74 13.00 -23.17
C PHE A 140 -4.96 13.38 -24.02
N PRO A 141 -4.76 13.76 -25.29
CA PRO A 141 -5.87 14.06 -26.20
C PRO A 141 -6.84 12.88 -26.35
N GLU A 142 -8.12 13.18 -26.55
CA GLU A 142 -9.11 12.14 -26.85
C GLU A 142 -8.73 11.38 -28.12
N GLY A 143 -8.89 10.06 -28.12
CA GLY A 143 -8.51 9.19 -29.24
C GLY A 143 -7.02 8.84 -29.31
N PHE A 144 -6.18 9.34 -28.39
CA PHE A 144 -4.78 8.94 -28.34
C PHE A 144 -4.63 7.50 -27.83
N ASN A 145 -4.37 6.56 -28.74
CA ASN A 145 -4.31 5.11 -28.47
C ASN A 145 -2.90 4.51 -28.65
N ASN A 146 -1.86 5.36 -28.60
CA ASN A 146 -0.49 4.90 -28.73
C ASN A 146 0.02 4.38 -27.39
N GLU A 147 0.58 3.16 -27.40
CA GLU A 147 1.19 2.56 -26.21
C GLU A 147 2.32 3.45 -25.71
N THR A 148 2.14 3.95 -24.49
CA THR A 148 2.99 4.97 -23.89
C THR A 148 3.46 4.49 -22.52
N GLN A 149 4.77 4.48 -22.31
CA GLN A 149 5.38 4.07 -21.06
C GLN A 149 6.13 5.24 -20.42
N VAL A 150 5.86 5.45 -19.13
CA VAL A 150 6.57 6.40 -18.26
C VAL A 150 7.29 5.60 -17.20
N ILE A 151 8.62 5.70 -17.15
CA ILE A 151 9.43 5.00 -16.15
C ILE A 151 10.14 6.02 -15.28
N CYS A 152 9.84 5.99 -13.97
CA CYS A 152 10.51 6.81 -12.97
C CYS A 152 11.57 5.96 -12.25
N ASN A 153 12.84 6.30 -12.48
CA ASN A 153 13.99 5.66 -11.87
C ASN A 153 14.60 6.58 -10.80
N MET A 154 14.64 6.13 -9.55
CA MET A 154 15.40 6.85 -8.52
C MET A 154 16.90 6.73 -8.79
N LEU A 155 17.58 7.87 -8.88
CA LEU A 155 19.03 7.94 -9.02
C LEU A 155 19.71 8.03 -7.65
N ALA A 156 19.20 8.90 -6.78
CA ALA A 156 19.70 9.12 -5.44
C ALA A 156 18.55 9.46 -4.48
N VAL A 157 18.64 9.00 -3.23
CA VAL A 157 17.69 9.30 -2.15
C VAL A 157 18.45 9.69 -0.90
N ASP A 158 18.17 10.88 -0.38
CA ASP A 158 18.85 11.46 0.78
C ASP A 158 18.21 11.06 2.13
N GLY A 159 17.01 10.46 2.10
CA GLY A 159 16.24 10.11 3.29
C GLY A 159 15.60 11.31 4.00
N VAL A 160 15.68 12.50 3.42
CA VAL A 160 15.11 13.76 3.90
C VAL A 160 13.93 14.17 3.02
N ASN A 161 14.10 14.18 1.70
CA ASN A 161 13.10 14.62 0.74
C ASN A 161 12.35 13.42 0.16
N ASN A 162 11.04 13.56 0.01
CA ASN A 162 10.23 12.47 -0.53
C ASN A 162 10.20 12.50 -2.07
N PRO A 163 10.53 11.38 -2.75
CA PRO A 163 10.63 11.33 -4.21
C PRO A 163 9.29 11.40 -4.96
N ASP A 164 8.13 11.24 -4.29
CA ASP A 164 6.84 11.09 -4.96
C ASP A 164 6.50 12.33 -5.83
N VAL A 165 6.54 13.54 -5.25
CA VAL A 165 6.23 14.79 -5.96
C VAL A 165 7.31 15.17 -6.97
N ILE A 166 8.57 14.86 -6.68
CA ILE A 166 9.71 15.06 -7.59
C ILE A 166 9.49 14.24 -8.86
N SER A 167 8.99 13.01 -8.71
CA SER A 167 8.71 12.10 -9.83
C SER A 167 7.56 12.60 -10.71
N ILE A 168 6.50 13.18 -10.13
CA ILE A 168 5.40 13.76 -10.90
C ILE A 168 5.90 14.95 -11.74
N ASN A 169 6.66 15.85 -11.12
CA ASN A 169 7.22 17.02 -11.81
C ASN A 169 8.21 16.63 -12.91
N ALA A 170 9.06 15.62 -12.66
CA ALA A 170 9.96 15.08 -13.67
C ALA A 170 9.21 14.40 -14.83
N ALA A 171 8.14 13.65 -14.54
CA ALA A 171 7.31 13.03 -15.58
C ALA A 171 6.60 14.07 -16.45
N SER A 172 6.08 15.13 -15.84
CA SER A 172 5.51 16.29 -16.53
C SER A 172 6.53 16.96 -17.47
N ALA A 173 7.75 17.19 -16.98
CA ALA A 173 8.82 17.75 -17.80
C ALA A 173 9.22 16.81 -18.95
N ALA A 174 9.36 15.51 -18.69
CA ALA A 174 9.72 14.53 -19.72
C ALA A 174 8.67 14.42 -20.83
N LEU A 175 7.37 14.42 -20.51
CA LEU A 175 6.28 14.46 -21.51
C LEU A 175 6.21 15.80 -22.25
N SER A 176 6.48 16.91 -21.55
CA SER A 176 6.51 18.23 -22.18
C SER A 176 7.62 18.32 -23.23
N LEU A 177 8.81 17.81 -22.90
CA LEU A 177 10.00 17.81 -23.75
C LEU A 177 9.96 16.78 -24.89
N SER A 178 9.13 15.75 -24.77
CA SER A 178 8.99 14.73 -25.82
C SER A 178 8.23 15.27 -27.03
N ASP A 179 8.23 14.49 -28.10
CA ASP A 179 7.37 14.71 -29.27
C ASP A 179 5.96 14.17 -29.05
N ILE A 180 5.63 13.58 -27.90
CA ILE A 180 4.32 12.95 -27.63
C ILE A 180 3.24 14.05 -27.45
N PRO A 181 2.06 13.92 -28.10
CA PRO A 181 0.96 14.87 -27.95
C PRO A 181 0.35 14.76 -26.55
N TRP A 182 0.49 15.82 -25.77
CA TRP A 182 0.05 15.88 -24.38
C TRP A 182 -0.23 17.32 -23.96
N ASN A 183 -1.39 17.58 -23.36
CA ASN A 183 -1.94 18.92 -23.10
C ASN A 183 -1.46 19.55 -21.77
N GLY A 184 -0.30 19.12 -21.26
CA GLY A 184 0.31 19.70 -20.05
C GLY A 184 1.05 21.03 -20.31
N PRO A 185 2.04 21.39 -19.48
CA PRO A 185 2.53 20.68 -18.30
C PRO A 185 1.58 20.70 -17.10
N ILE A 186 1.86 19.82 -16.14
CA ILE A 186 1.38 19.91 -14.76
C ILE A 186 2.54 20.25 -13.81
N GLY A 187 2.21 20.73 -12.63
CA GLY A 187 3.11 20.67 -11.48
C GLY A 187 2.41 19.99 -10.30
N ALA A 188 3.20 19.54 -9.34
CA ALA A 188 2.72 18.92 -8.12
C ALA A 188 3.56 19.34 -6.90
N VAL A 189 2.88 19.57 -5.78
CA VAL A 189 3.49 19.87 -4.48
C VAL A 189 2.83 19.05 -3.39
N ARG A 190 3.55 18.85 -2.29
CA ARG A 190 3.02 18.29 -1.04
C ARG A 190 2.84 19.40 -0.01
N ILE A 191 1.70 19.43 0.67
CA ILE A 191 1.41 20.35 1.77
C ILE A 191 1.34 19.57 3.09
N GLY A 192 2.09 20.05 4.07
CA GLY A 192 2.01 19.69 5.47
C GLY A 192 1.29 20.75 6.31
N LEU A 193 0.86 20.39 7.51
CA LEU A 193 0.26 21.28 8.49
C LEU A 193 0.85 20.95 9.87
N ILE A 194 1.68 21.84 10.41
CA ILE A 194 2.29 21.73 11.75
C ILE A 194 1.94 23.00 12.50
N ASP A 195 1.43 22.91 13.73
CA ASP A 195 1.08 24.06 14.57
C ASP A 195 0.24 25.14 13.86
N LYS A 196 -0.67 24.71 12.97
CA LYS A 196 -1.54 25.55 12.10
C LYS A 196 -0.81 26.32 10.99
N GLU A 197 0.47 26.07 10.77
CA GLU A 197 1.25 26.60 9.66
C GLU A 197 1.37 25.58 8.53
N PHE A 198 1.16 26.04 7.30
CA PHE A 198 1.27 25.20 6.11
C PHE A 198 2.71 25.14 5.63
N LEU A 199 3.23 23.92 5.47
CA LEU A 199 4.57 23.67 4.93
C LEU A 199 4.49 23.14 3.50
N ILE A 200 5.30 23.69 2.60
CA ILE A 200 5.39 23.25 1.21
C ILE A 200 6.56 22.28 1.06
N ASN A 201 6.32 21.14 0.41
CA ASN A 201 7.26 20.03 0.25
C ASN A 201 8.03 19.74 1.56
N PRO A 202 7.30 19.46 2.66
CA PRO A 202 7.90 19.14 3.96
C PRO A 202 8.83 17.93 3.84
N THR A 203 9.92 17.98 4.60
CA THR A 203 10.86 16.88 4.77
C THR A 203 10.19 15.71 5.47
N ARG A 204 10.84 14.55 5.43
CA ARG A 204 10.41 13.35 6.15
C ARG A 204 10.19 13.62 7.65
N LYS A 205 11.05 14.40 8.30
CA LYS A 205 10.91 14.72 9.73
C LYS A 205 9.70 15.63 9.99
N GLU A 206 9.59 16.71 9.24
CA GLU A 206 8.43 17.62 9.31
C GLU A 206 7.11 16.84 9.05
N MET A 207 7.12 15.89 8.11
CA MET A 207 5.95 15.04 7.83
C MET A 207 5.55 14.10 8.96
N GLN A 208 6.45 13.73 9.86
CA GLN A 208 6.11 12.90 11.03
C GLN A 208 5.33 13.67 12.09
N GLU A 209 5.49 14.99 12.13
CA GLU A 209 4.79 15.91 13.04
C GLU A 209 3.56 16.56 12.38
N SER A 210 3.41 16.37 11.07
CA SER A 210 2.36 17.00 10.27
C SER A 210 1.00 16.34 10.44
N ALA A 211 -0.01 17.14 10.78
CA ALA A 211 -1.41 16.73 10.81
C ALA A 211 -2.03 16.58 9.41
N LEU A 212 -1.36 17.04 8.35
CA LEU A 212 -1.82 16.93 6.97
C LEU A 212 -0.72 16.37 6.07
N ASN A 213 -1.07 15.48 5.16
CA ASN A 213 -0.24 15.07 4.04
C ASN A 213 -1.10 15.18 2.79
N LEU A 214 -1.03 16.31 2.09
CA LEU A 214 -1.83 16.56 0.90
C LEU A 214 -0.92 16.72 -0.32
N ILE A 215 -1.11 15.90 -1.34
CA ILE A 215 -0.50 16.08 -2.65
C ILE A 215 -1.55 16.65 -3.59
N VAL A 216 -1.20 17.74 -4.26
CA VAL A 216 -2.03 18.39 -5.28
C VAL A 216 -1.24 18.48 -6.56
N SER A 217 -1.83 18.04 -7.66
CA SER A 217 -1.36 18.37 -9.00
C SER A 217 -2.37 19.27 -9.71
N ALA A 218 -1.84 20.25 -10.43
CA ALA A 218 -2.63 21.22 -11.19
C ALA A 218 -1.88 21.62 -12.47
N THR A 219 -2.64 22.13 -13.44
CA THR A 219 -2.11 22.67 -14.70
C THR A 219 -2.32 24.18 -14.76
N LYS A 220 -2.11 24.76 -15.95
CA LYS A 220 -2.31 26.17 -16.27
C LYS A 220 -3.69 26.66 -15.81
N ARG A 221 -3.80 27.96 -15.51
CA ARG A 221 -5.05 28.61 -15.05
C ARG A 221 -5.58 28.06 -13.71
N ASN A 222 -4.72 27.50 -12.86
CA ASN A 222 -5.11 26.93 -11.57
C ASN A 222 -6.12 25.77 -11.67
N LEU A 223 -6.14 25.05 -12.78
CA LEU A 223 -7.01 23.89 -12.95
C LEU A 223 -6.41 22.69 -12.22
N VAL A 224 -7.11 22.20 -11.19
CA VAL A 224 -6.69 21.04 -10.40
C VAL A 224 -6.90 19.78 -11.24
N VAL A 225 -5.95 18.85 -11.21
CA VAL A 225 -5.99 17.59 -11.97
C VAL A 225 -6.14 16.38 -11.04
N MET A 226 -5.41 16.38 -9.92
CA MET A 226 -5.49 15.27 -8.96
C MET A 226 -5.24 15.79 -7.54
N LEU A 227 -5.99 15.21 -6.60
CA LEU A 227 -5.78 15.37 -5.17
C LEU A 227 -5.57 13.98 -4.55
N GLU A 228 -4.62 13.87 -3.64
CA GLU A 228 -4.49 12.70 -2.77
C GLU A 228 -3.95 13.15 -1.42
N GLY A 229 -4.66 12.82 -0.34
CA GLY A 229 -4.18 13.16 0.99
C GLY A 229 -4.71 12.31 2.12
N ASN A 230 -3.96 12.35 3.22
CA ASN A 230 -4.34 11.80 4.52
C ASN A 230 -4.07 12.85 5.61
N ALA A 231 -4.82 12.82 6.69
CA ALA A 231 -4.80 13.86 7.71
C ALA A 231 -5.23 13.33 9.08
N ASP A 232 -4.71 13.93 10.14
CA ASP A 232 -5.11 13.66 11.52
C ASP A 232 -6.33 14.50 11.93
N VAL A 233 -7.48 14.15 11.33
CA VAL A 233 -8.80 14.77 11.62
C VAL A 233 -8.78 16.30 11.51
N ILE A 234 -8.36 16.82 10.35
CA ILE A 234 -8.27 18.27 10.13
C ILE A 234 -9.62 18.92 9.83
N LEU A 235 -9.74 20.22 10.08
CA LEU A 235 -10.94 20.99 9.78
C LEU A 235 -11.08 21.25 8.27
N LEU A 236 -12.33 21.35 7.82
CA LEU A 236 -12.68 21.65 6.43
C LEU A 236 -12.00 22.92 5.90
N GLN A 237 -12.00 23.98 6.70
CA GLN A 237 -11.42 25.27 6.31
C GLN A 237 -9.91 25.17 6.06
N ASP A 238 -9.21 24.36 6.85
CA ASP A 238 -7.76 24.19 6.72
C ASP A 238 -7.43 23.35 5.50
N LEU A 239 -8.23 22.32 5.19
CA LEU A 239 -8.12 21.58 3.93
C LEU A 239 -8.31 22.50 2.71
N GLN A 240 -9.35 23.34 2.71
CA GLN A 240 -9.61 24.27 1.61
C GLN A 240 -8.47 25.29 1.44
N LYS A 241 -7.89 25.80 2.54
CA LYS A 241 -6.70 26.67 2.49
C LYS A 241 -5.49 25.93 1.91
N ALA A 242 -5.26 24.69 2.32
CA ALA A 242 -4.15 23.87 1.83
C ALA A 242 -4.23 23.66 0.31
N VAL A 243 -5.42 23.32 -0.22
CA VAL A 243 -5.63 23.12 -1.67
C VAL A 243 -5.38 24.42 -2.45
N LYS A 244 -5.86 25.57 -1.95
CA LYS A 244 -5.61 26.89 -2.57
C LYS A 244 -4.12 27.23 -2.61
N LEU A 245 -3.42 27.03 -1.48
CA LEU A 245 -1.98 27.27 -1.38
C LEU A 245 -1.20 26.37 -2.35
N ALA A 246 -1.50 25.07 -2.35
CA ALA A 246 -0.84 24.11 -3.23
C ALA A 246 -0.99 24.48 -4.72
N THR A 247 -2.20 24.84 -5.13
CA THR A 247 -2.51 25.18 -6.52
C THR A 247 -1.76 26.42 -6.99
N LYS A 248 -1.58 27.40 -6.09
CA LYS A 248 -0.79 28.61 -6.34
C LYS A 248 0.69 28.27 -6.57
N GLU A 249 1.29 27.46 -5.69
CA GLU A 249 2.70 27.06 -5.80
C GLU A 249 2.98 26.25 -7.06
N VAL A 250 2.03 25.42 -7.47
CA VAL A 250 2.13 24.62 -8.70
C VAL A 250 2.27 25.47 -9.96
N GLN A 251 1.71 26.68 -10.01
CA GLN A 251 1.79 27.52 -11.21
C GLN A 251 3.23 27.93 -11.56
N THR A 252 4.10 28.11 -10.57
CA THR A 252 5.52 28.40 -10.80
C THR A 252 6.20 27.22 -11.50
N ILE A 253 5.92 25.99 -11.08
CA ILE A 253 6.44 24.77 -11.71
C ILE A 253 5.96 24.67 -13.17
N VAL A 254 4.66 24.86 -13.40
CA VAL A 254 4.04 24.80 -14.73
C VAL A 254 4.69 25.81 -15.69
N THR A 255 4.93 27.04 -15.21
CA THR A 255 5.52 28.13 -16.00
C THR A 255 6.95 27.81 -16.43
N GLU A 256 7.77 27.30 -15.51
CA GLU A 256 9.18 26.97 -15.81
C GLU A 256 9.32 25.72 -16.69
N ILE A 257 8.45 24.72 -16.54
CA ILE A 257 8.41 23.57 -17.47
C ILE A 257 7.98 24.02 -18.87
N ASP A 258 7.01 24.93 -18.98
CA ASP A 258 6.56 25.49 -20.26
C ASP A 258 7.70 26.29 -20.94
N ARG A 259 8.48 27.04 -20.16
CA ARG A 259 9.69 27.74 -20.65
C ARG A 259 10.74 26.76 -21.17
N LEU A 260 11.00 25.68 -20.43
CA LEU A 260 11.94 24.64 -20.83
C LEU A 260 11.48 23.94 -22.12
N GLN A 261 10.19 23.62 -22.22
CA GLN A 261 9.58 22.99 -23.38
C GLN A 261 9.64 23.87 -24.64
N LYS A 262 9.37 25.18 -24.53
CA LYS A 262 9.49 26.11 -25.67
C LYS A 262 10.92 26.24 -26.19
N THR A 263 11.91 26.05 -25.32
CA THR A 263 13.32 26.29 -25.67
C THR A 263 14.02 25.03 -26.15
N TYR A 264 13.71 23.87 -25.56
CA TYR A 264 14.43 22.61 -25.79
C TYR A 264 13.52 21.41 -26.11
N GLY A 265 12.21 21.60 -26.14
CA GLY A 265 11.25 20.53 -26.43
C GLY A 265 11.30 20.10 -27.89
N LYS A 266 11.02 18.82 -28.13
CA LYS A 266 10.83 18.28 -29.48
C LYS A 266 9.51 18.78 -30.08
N VAL A 267 9.45 18.86 -31.40
CA VAL A 267 8.21 19.14 -32.14
C VAL A 267 7.22 18.01 -31.86
N LYS A 268 5.97 18.36 -31.52
CA LYS A 268 4.93 17.37 -31.26
C LYS A 268 4.58 16.62 -32.53
N ARG A 269 4.52 15.28 -32.47
CA ARG A 269 4.07 14.43 -33.58
C ARG A 269 2.58 14.71 -33.84
N GLU A 270 2.18 14.60 -35.10
CA GLU A 270 0.77 14.68 -35.44
C GLU A 270 0.05 13.45 -34.88
N ILE A 271 -1.19 13.67 -34.42
CA ILE A 271 -2.07 12.58 -34.00
C ILE A 271 -2.71 12.07 -35.28
N ASP A 272 -2.57 10.77 -35.54
CA ASP A 272 -3.41 10.10 -36.55
C ASP A 272 -4.87 10.32 -36.14
N ILE A 273 -5.57 11.17 -36.89
CA ILE A 273 -6.98 11.48 -36.64
C ILE A 273 -7.72 10.15 -36.71
N PRO A 274 -8.42 9.73 -35.63
CA PRO A 274 -9.20 8.50 -35.66
C PRO A 274 -10.13 8.52 -36.88
N GLN A 275 -10.27 7.39 -37.57
CA GLN A 275 -11.26 7.29 -38.63
C GLN A 275 -12.64 7.60 -38.02
N VAL A 276 -13.24 8.70 -38.46
CA VAL A 276 -14.58 9.10 -38.04
C VAL A 276 -15.57 8.46 -39.00
N LEU A 277 -16.65 7.91 -38.47
CA LEU A 277 -17.77 7.45 -39.29
C LEU A 277 -18.37 8.62 -40.08
N SER A 278 -19.02 8.35 -41.20
CA SER A 278 -19.76 9.39 -41.89
C SER A 278 -20.84 9.97 -40.97
N GLU A 279 -21.15 11.25 -41.16
CA GLU A 279 -22.25 11.91 -40.42
C GLU A 279 -23.57 11.15 -40.61
N GLU A 280 -23.81 10.60 -41.80
CA GLU A 280 -24.97 9.77 -42.10
C GLU A 280 -25.08 8.53 -41.19
N VAL A 281 -23.97 7.79 -40.99
CA VAL A 281 -23.96 6.60 -40.12
C VAL A 281 -24.13 7.00 -38.66
N THR A 282 -23.51 8.12 -38.26
CA THR A 282 -23.61 8.65 -36.89
C THR A 282 -25.04 9.09 -36.56
N GLU A 283 -25.70 9.76 -37.50
CA GLU A 283 -27.09 10.19 -37.36
C GLU A 283 -28.05 8.99 -37.36
N ALA A 284 -27.81 7.99 -38.21
CA ALA A 284 -28.58 6.74 -38.19
C ALA A 284 -28.44 6.01 -36.83
N LEU A 285 -27.22 5.92 -36.28
CA LEU A 285 -26.98 5.38 -34.94
C LEU A 285 -27.76 6.14 -33.87
N ARG A 286 -27.71 7.48 -33.89
CA ARG A 286 -28.41 8.33 -32.94
C ARG A 286 -29.93 8.16 -33.05
N SER A 287 -30.47 8.23 -34.25
CA SER A 287 -31.91 8.08 -34.52
C SER A 287 -32.48 6.74 -34.01
N LEU A 288 -31.73 5.65 -34.20
CA LEU A 288 -32.16 4.31 -33.76
C LEU A 288 -31.99 4.06 -32.25
N SER A 289 -31.14 4.84 -31.57
CA SER A 289 -30.78 4.60 -30.16
C SER A 289 -31.37 5.62 -29.18
N ASP A 290 -31.51 6.90 -29.57
CA ASP A 290 -31.76 8.02 -28.65
C ASP A 290 -32.98 7.81 -27.75
N MET A 291 -34.17 7.64 -28.33
CA MET A 291 -35.41 7.45 -27.57
C MET A 291 -35.37 6.22 -26.66
N ARG A 292 -34.86 5.08 -27.17
CA ARG A 292 -34.81 3.81 -26.43
C ARG A 292 -33.85 3.89 -25.24
N VAL A 293 -32.68 4.51 -25.45
CA VAL A 293 -31.70 4.72 -24.38
C VAL A 293 -32.24 5.72 -23.34
N ARG A 294 -32.92 6.78 -23.78
CA ARG A 294 -33.58 7.74 -22.89
C ARG A 294 -34.65 7.07 -22.02
N GLU A 295 -35.51 6.23 -22.60
CA GLU A 295 -36.52 5.47 -21.85
C GLU A 295 -35.88 4.56 -20.80
N ILE A 296 -34.76 3.90 -21.13
CA ILE A 296 -34.03 3.06 -20.17
C ILE A 296 -33.50 3.89 -19.00
N PHE A 297 -32.89 5.05 -19.26
CA PHE A 297 -32.34 5.91 -18.20
C PHE A 297 -33.41 6.63 -17.38
N LYS A 298 -34.61 6.87 -17.94
CA LYS A 298 -35.77 7.42 -17.21
C LYS A 298 -36.54 6.37 -16.40
N ASN A 299 -36.27 5.08 -16.63
CA ASN A 299 -36.91 4.03 -15.88
C ASN A 299 -36.19 3.76 -14.54
N TYR A 300 -36.65 4.42 -13.49
CA TYR A 300 -36.09 4.30 -12.13
C TYR A 300 -36.34 2.94 -11.46
N THR A 301 -37.12 2.04 -12.07
CA THR A 301 -37.30 0.68 -11.55
C THR A 301 -36.12 -0.24 -11.88
N TYR A 302 -35.23 0.18 -12.79
CA TYR A 302 -34.06 -0.62 -13.16
C TYR A 302 -32.95 -0.54 -12.11
N ASP A 303 -32.55 -1.73 -11.66
CA ASP A 303 -31.29 -1.93 -10.94
C ASP A 303 -30.09 -1.92 -11.90
N LYS A 304 -28.87 -2.10 -11.38
CA LYS A 304 -27.65 -2.19 -12.19
C LYS A 304 -27.77 -3.20 -13.34
N LEU A 305 -28.14 -4.44 -13.03
CA LEU A 305 -28.05 -5.55 -13.99
C LEU A 305 -29.14 -5.48 -15.05
N SER A 306 -30.37 -5.14 -14.66
CA SER A 306 -31.49 -4.96 -15.58
C SER A 306 -31.24 -3.79 -16.54
N ARG A 307 -30.68 -2.67 -16.05
CA ARG A 307 -30.26 -1.56 -16.91
C ARG A 307 -29.15 -1.96 -17.89
N ASP A 308 -28.11 -2.62 -17.40
CA ASP A 308 -26.97 -3.05 -18.23
C ASP A 308 -27.44 -4.02 -19.34
N ASN A 309 -28.34 -4.96 -19.01
CA ASN A 309 -28.93 -5.86 -19.99
C ASN A 309 -29.79 -5.13 -21.02
N ALA A 310 -30.66 -4.20 -20.59
CA ALA A 310 -31.50 -3.44 -21.50
C ALA A 310 -30.67 -2.58 -22.47
N LEU A 311 -29.59 -1.94 -21.98
CA LEU A 311 -28.65 -1.20 -22.82
C LEU A 311 -27.90 -2.10 -23.80
N LEU A 312 -27.55 -3.33 -23.39
CA LEU A 312 -26.90 -4.32 -24.25
C LEU A 312 -27.84 -4.80 -25.36
N GLU A 313 -29.10 -5.07 -25.06
CA GLU A 313 -30.11 -5.46 -26.06
C GLU A 313 -30.31 -4.37 -27.12
N VAL A 314 -30.42 -3.10 -26.68
CA VAL A 314 -30.49 -1.96 -27.61
C VAL A 314 -29.22 -1.87 -28.45
N ARG A 315 -28.05 -2.04 -27.83
CA ARG A 315 -26.76 -1.99 -28.53
C ARG A 315 -26.67 -3.05 -29.63
N ILE A 316 -27.03 -4.31 -29.33
CA ILE A 316 -26.97 -5.40 -30.30
C ILE A 316 -27.90 -5.12 -31.48
N ASP A 317 -29.17 -4.79 -31.21
CA ASP A 317 -30.17 -4.52 -32.25
C ASP A 317 -29.79 -3.32 -33.14
N VAL A 318 -29.30 -2.23 -32.54
CA VAL A 318 -28.87 -1.03 -33.28
C VAL A 318 -27.65 -1.35 -34.15
N LEU A 319 -26.63 -2.01 -33.60
CA LEU A 319 -25.42 -2.35 -34.35
C LEU A 319 -25.71 -3.32 -35.51
N GLU A 320 -26.60 -4.30 -35.32
CA GLU A 320 -27.02 -5.22 -36.39
C GLU A 320 -27.75 -4.49 -37.53
N LYS A 321 -28.70 -3.60 -37.21
CA LYS A 321 -29.43 -2.80 -38.20
C LYS A 321 -28.52 -1.85 -38.98
N ILE A 322 -27.59 -1.21 -38.30
CA ILE A 322 -26.62 -0.32 -38.94
C ILE A 322 -25.66 -1.12 -39.81
N LYS A 323 -25.19 -2.28 -39.35
CA LYS A 323 -24.32 -3.15 -40.17
C LYS A 323 -25.03 -3.70 -41.40
N ALA A 324 -26.33 -3.97 -41.32
CA ALA A 324 -27.14 -4.37 -42.48
C ALA A 324 -27.30 -3.23 -43.50
N SER A 325 -27.44 -1.98 -43.03
CA SER A 325 -27.60 -0.80 -43.88
C SER A 325 -26.28 -0.28 -44.44
N PHE A 326 -25.20 -0.45 -43.67
CA PHE A 326 -23.83 -0.02 -44.00
C PHE A 326 -22.83 -1.18 -43.82
N PRO A 327 -22.79 -2.14 -44.76
CA PRO A 327 -21.95 -3.34 -44.63
C PRO A 327 -20.45 -3.05 -44.50
N ASP A 328 -19.98 -1.94 -45.08
CA ASP A 328 -18.56 -1.58 -45.10
C ASP A 328 -18.08 -0.85 -43.83
N ALA A 329 -18.98 -0.45 -42.92
CA ALA A 329 -18.61 0.26 -41.70
C ALA A 329 -17.84 -0.65 -40.73
N ASP A 330 -16.72 -0.19 -40.18
CA ASP A 330 -15.95 -0.95 -39.18
C ASP A 330 -16.77 -1.11 -37.89
N PHE A 331 -16.91 -2.35 -37.43
CA PHE A 331 -17.68 -2.72 -36.25
C PHE A 331 -17.12 -2.09 -34.96
N ASN A 332 -15.80 -1.94 -34.86
CA ASN A 332 -15.19 -1.30 -33.69
C ASN A 332 -15.52 0.19 -33.62
N LEU A 333 -15.43 0.89 -34.75
CA LEU A 333 -15.81 2.31 -34.85
C LEU A 333 -17.32 2.51 -34.59
N LEU A 334 -18.17 1.62 -35.08
CA LEU A 334 -19.62 1.63 -34.78
C LEU A 334 -19.87 1.50 -33.27
N THR A 335 -19.19 0.55 -32.61
CA THR A 335 -19.27 0.34 -31.16
C THR A 335 -18.83 1.58 -30.40
N ASP A 336 -17.69 2.17 -30.76
CA ASP A 336 -17.14 3.33 -30.06
C ASP A 336 -18.06 4.55 -30.23
N CYS A 337 -18.59 4.76 -31.44
CA CYS A 337 -19.55 5.83 -31.71
C CYS A 337 -20.85 5.64 -30.92
N TYR A 338 -21.41 4.42 -30.89
CA TYR A 338 -22.58 4.11 -30.07
C TYR A 338 -22.34 4.41 -28.59
N ASN A 339 -21.19 4.02 -28.03
CA ASN A 339 -20.85 4.28 -26.63
C ASN A 339 -20.74 5.79 -26.34
N LYS A 340 -20.21 6.59 -27.28
CA LYS A 340 -20.19 8.05 -27.17
C LYS A 340 -21.59 8.64 -27.16
N ILE A 341 -22.47 8.21 -28.08
CA ILE A 341 -23.86 8.65 -28.14
C ILE A 341 -24.59 8.32 -26.83
N VAL A 342 -24.45 7.10 -26.29
CA VAL A 342 -25.04 6.70 -25.01
C VAL A 342 -24.53 7.58 -23.86
N LYS A 343 -23.22 7.90 -23.85
CA LYS A 343 -22.63 8.80 -22.85
C LYS A 343 -23.20 10.21 -22.94
N GLU A 344 -23.36 10.75 -24.15
CA GLU A 344 -23.96 12.07 -24.38
C GLU A 344 -25.41 12.09 -23.90
N ILE A 345 -26.23 11.12 -24.31
CA ILE A 345 -27.63 10.98 -23.88
C ILE A 345 -27.74 10.94 -22.34
N PHE A 346 -26.91 10.12 -21.70
CA PHE A 346 -26.89 10.03 -20.24
C PHE A 346 -26.63 11.40 -19.58
N ARG A 347 -25.66 12.15 -20.11
CA ARG A 347 -25.28 13.46 -19.58
C ARG A 347 -26.37 14.48 -19.84
N ASP A 348 -26.94 14.51 -21.03
CA ASP A 348 -28.01 15.45 -21.38
C ASP A 348 -29.24 15.26 -20.51
N LEU A 349 -29.63 14.01 -20.24
CA LEU A 349 -30.74 13.70 -19.34
C LEU A 349 -30.54 14.24 -17.92
N ILE A 350 -29.31 14.22 -17.40
CA ILE A 350 -29.02 14.78 -16.07
C ILE A 350 -29.35 16.27 -16.03
N PHE A 351 -29.00 17.03 -17.08
CA PHE A 351 -29.29 18.46 -17.16
C PHE A 351 -30.75 18.76 -17.50
N GLU A 352 -31.37 17.96 -18.37
CA GLU A 352 -32.77 18.14 -18.80
C GLU A 352 -33.78 17.83 -17.69
N GLU A 353 -33.63 16.68 -17.02
CA GLU A 353 -34.59 16.18 -16.04
C GLU A 353 -34.28 16.65 -14.61
N GLN A 354 -33.05 17.12 -14.36
CA GLN A 354 -32.54 17.45 -13.02
C GLN A 354 -32.63 16.29 -12.01
N HIS A 355 -32.74 15.05 -12.51
CA HIS A 355 -32.78 13.82 -11.72
C HIS A 355 -31.76 12.82 -12.23
N ARG A 356 -31.35 11.90 -11.36
CA ARG A 356 -30.39 10.84 -11.70
C ARG A 356 -31.07 9.63 -12.30
N CYS A 357 -30.28 8.75 -12.91
CA CYS A 357 -30.79 7.53 -13.56
C CYS A 357 -31.46 6.51 -12.62
N ASP A 358 -31.32 6.68 -11.30
CA ASP A 358 -31.99 5.89 -10.27
C ASP A 358 -33.08 6.70 -9.52
N GLY A 359 -33.46 7.87 -10.05
CA GLY A 359 -34.54 8.71 -9.53
C GLY A 359 -34.14 9.61 -8.34
N ARG A 360 -32.88 9.56 -7.90
CA ARG A 360 -32.39 10.41 -6.81
C ARG A 360 -32.15 11.85 -7.25
N GLU A 361 -32.28 12.74 -6.29
CA GLU A 361 -31.75 14.11 -6.36
C GLU A 361 -30.21 14.09 -6.36
N PHE A 362 -29.59 15.18 -6.81
CA PHE A 362 -28.13 15.29 -6.90
C PHE A 362 -27.41 15.18 -5.55
N ASN A 363 -28.02 15.62 -4.45
CA ASN A 363 -27.43 15.59 -3.11
C ASN A 363 -27.85 14.38 -2.26
N GLN A 364 -28.65 13.46 -2.81
CA GLN A 364 -29.26 12.37 -2.05
C GLN A 364 -28.35 11.12 -1.97
N LEU A 365 -28.22 10.57 -0.76
CA LEU A 365 -27.57 9.29 -0.49
C LEU A 365 -28.45 8.11 -0.93
N ARG A 366 -27.84 6.98 -1.31
CA ARG A 366 -28.57 5.71 -1.41
C ARG A 366 -28.96 5.21 -0.01
N ASP A 367 -29.90 4.28 0.02
CA ASP A 367 -30.28 3.58 1.24
C ASP A 367 -29.07 2.88 1.86
N ILE A 368 -28.86 3.12 3.15
CA ILE A 368 -27.75 2.56 3.92
C ILE A 368 -28.32 1.62 4.98
N SER A 369 -27.78 0.42 5.06
CA SER A 369 -28.03 -0.48 6.18
C SER A 369 -26.72 -1.01 6.75
N CYS A 370 -26.70 -1.19 8.07
CA CYS A 370 -25.52 -1.59 8.81
C CYS A 370 -25.89 -2.76 9.72
N LYS A 371 -25.02 -3.76 9.80
CA LYS A 371 -25.10 -4.84 10.79
C LYS A 371 -23.72 -5.07 11.37
N VAL A 372 -23.64 -5.37 12.66
CA VAL A 372 -22.41 -5.75 13.36
C VAL A 372 -22.59 -7.10 14.04
N ASP A 373 -21.50 -7.72 14.49
CA ASP A 373 -21.52 -8.97 15.26
C ASP A 373 -22.14 -10.15 14.49
N LEU A 374 -21.71 -10.33 13.24
CA LEU A 374 -22.27 -11.35 12.35
C LEU A 374 -21.88 -12.77 12.75
N TYR A 375 -20.65 -12.97 13.23
CA TYR A 375 -20.12 -14.29 13.53
C TYR A 375 -19.32 -14.30 14.84
N LYS A 376 -19.67 -15.22 15.73
CA LYS A 376 -19.08 -15.33 17.08
C LYS A 376 -17.55 -15.48 17.11
N PRO A 377 -16.90 -16.27 16.23
CA PRO A 377 -15.45 -16.46 16.31
C PRO A 377 -14.61 -15.25 15.86
N LEU A 378 -15.21 -14.22 15.26
CA LEU A 378 -14.49 -13.04 14.80
C LEU A 378 -14.35 -12.03 15.94
N HIS A 379 -13.19 -11.38 16.08
CA HIS A 379 -13.05 -10.34 17.11
C HIS A 379 -14.00 -9.18 16.83
N GLY A 380 -14.05 -8.69 15.59
CA GLY A 380 -15.05 -7.72 15.14
C GLY A 380 -15.51 -8.00 13.72
N SER A 381 -16.77 -7.71 13.44
CA SER A 381 -17.35 -7.87 12.11
C SER A 381 -18.43 -6.85 11.83
N ALA A 382 -18.53 -6.42 10.58
CA ALA A 382 -19.61 -5.57 10.10
C ALA A 382 -19.98 -5.87 8.66
N LEU A 383 -21.28 -5.79 8.36
CA LEU A 383 -21.82 -5.73 7.01
C LEU A 383 -22.35 -4.32 6.78
N PHE A 384 -21.76 -3.62 5.82
CA PHE A 384 -22.21 -2.30 5.42
C PHE A 384 -22.76 -2.37 3.99
N GLN A 385 -24.04 -2.01 3.84
CA GLN A 385 -24.71 -1.88 2.55
C GLN A 385 -25.00 -0.40 2.28
N ARG A 386 -24.70 0.07 1.07
CA ARG A 386 -25.17 1.34 0.53
C ARG A 386 -25.66 1.16 -0.89
N GLY A 387 -26.98 1.16 -1.09
CA GLY A 387 -27.61 0.75 -2.35
C GLY A 387 -27.17 -0.64 -2.77
N GLN A 388 -26.56 -0.78 -3.96
CA GLN A 388 -25.97 -2.04 -4.47
C GLN A 388 -24.45 -2.11 -4.29
N THR A 389 -23.93 -1.50 -3.22
CA THR A 389 -22.53 -1.66 -2.79
C THR A 389 -22.52 -2.26 -1.40
N GLN A 390 -21.97 -3.46 -1.28
CA GLN A 390 -21.92 -4.25 -0.05
C GLN A 390 -20.47 -4.58 0.29
N VAL A 391 -20.07 -4.32 1.53
CA VAL A 391 -18.79 -4.76 2.06
C VAL A 391 -18.96 -5.53 3.36
N PHE A 392 -18.24 -6.64 3.47
CA PHE A 392 -18.07 -7.38 4.70
C PHE A 392 -16.69 -7.08 5.26
N CYS A 393 -16.67 -6.43 6.44
CA CYS A 393 -15.44 -6.05 7.11
C CYS A 393 -15.23 -6.93 8.34
N THR A 394 -14.01 -7.43 8.50
CA THR A 394 -13.57 -8.22 9.66
C THR A 394 -12.35 -7.58 10.30
N VAL A 395 -12.30 -7.63 11.63
CA VAL A 395 -11.17 -7.16 12.43
C VAL A 395 -10.55 -8.36 13.15
N THR A 396 -9.24 -8.49 12.97
CA THR A 396 -8.39 -9.46 13.66
C THR A 396 -7.37 -8.72 14.50
N LEU A 397 -7.15 -9.20 15.72
CA LEU A 397 -6.26 -8.61 16.71
C LEU A 397 -5.18 -9.62 17.03
N ASP A 398 -3.94 -9.17 17.05
CA ASP A 398 -2.78 -10.02 17.29
C ASP A 398 -1.68 -9.26 18.04
N SER A 399 -0.61 -9.95 18.42
CA SER A 399 0.58 -9.35 19.04
C SER A 399 1.26 -8.31 18.15
N HIS A 400 2.10 -7.47 18.74
CA HIS A 400 2.91 -6.50 17.99
C HIS A 400 3.93 -7.16 17.04
N ASP A 401 4.31 -8.41 17.27
CA ASP A 401 5.22 -9.15 16.38
C ASP A 401 4.59 -9.42 14.99
N SER A 402 3.26 -9.43 14.92
CA SER A 402 2.47 -9.57 13.68
C SER A 402 2.30 -8.26 12.90
N ALA A 403 2.93 -7.16 13.34
CA ALA A 403 2.89 -5.88 12.64
C ALA A 403 3.45 -5.99 11.21
N LEU A 404 2.85 -5.25 10.27
CA LEU A 404 3.25 -5.27 8.88
C LEU A 404 4.57 -4.51 8.69
N LYS A 405 5.66 -5.24 8.45
CA LYS A 405 7.00 -4.68 8.25
C LYS A 405 7.18 -4.11 6.85
N LEU A 406 7.63 -2.86 6.77
CA LEU A 406 7.85 -2.18 5.49
C LEU A 406 9.24 -2.52 4.90
N ASP A 407 9.38 -2.40 3.59
CA ASP A 407 10.66 -2.60 2.93
C ASP A 407 11.68 -1.52 3.35
N PRO A 408 13.00 -1.82 3.34
CA PRO A 408 14.01 -0.89 3.85
C PRO A 408 14.04 0.50 3.21
N LEU A 409 13.58 0.64 1.95
CA LEU A 409 13.58 1.93 1.25
C LEU A 409 12.31 2.73 1.56
N SER A 410 11.17 2.04 1.72
CA SER A 410 9.97 2.63 2.30
C SER A 410 10.22 3.13 3.72
N VAL A 411 10.97 2.39 4.54
CA VAL A 411 11.37 2.83 5.89
C VAL A 411 12.26 4.09 5.81
N LEU A 412 13.20 4.15 4.86
CA LEU A 412 14.07 5.32 4.68
C LEU A 412 13.30 6.58 4.24
N THR A 413 12.28 6.42 3.39
CA THR A 413 11.54 7.54 2.79
C THR A 413 10.34 7.99 3.63
N SER A 414 9.70 7.08 4.36
CA SER A 414 8.53 7.38 5.21
C SER A 414 8.88 7.55 6.69
N GLY A 415 9.90 6.84 7.17
CA GLY A 415 10.25 6.77 8.58
C GLY A 415 9.41 5.83 9.43
N ILE A 416 8.47 5.12 8.81
CA ILE A 416 7.65 4.10 9.45
C ILE A 416 8.39 2.77 9.30
N LYS A 417 8.68 2.10 10.41
CA LYS A 417 9.34 0.77 10.40
C LYS A 417 8.34 -0.34 10.12
N GLU A 418 7.21 -0.27 10.80
CA GLU A 418 6.13 -1.26 10.75
C GLU A 418 4.79 -0.57 10.98
N LYS A 419 3.71 -1.19 10.52
CA LYS A 419 2.34 -0.73 10.72
C LYS A 419 1.62 -1.68 11.68
N ASN A 420 1.16 -1.15 12.81
CA ASN A 420 0.30 -1.87 13.75
C ASN A 420 -1.18 -1.87 13.33
N PHE A 421 -1.57 -1.02 12.38
CA PHE A 421 -2.88 -1.06 11.74
C PHE A 421 -2.66 -1.15 10.23
N PHE A 422 -3.28 -2.14 9.60
CA PHE A 422 -3.25 -2.29 8.15
C PHE A 422 -4.56 -2.86 7.63
N LEU A 423 -4.91 -2.48 6.39
CA LEU A 423 -6.16 -2.87 5.74
C LEU A 423 -5.88 -3.67 4.47
N HIS A 424 -6.45 -4.87 4.39
CA HIS A 424 -6.51 -5.65 3.16
C HIS A 424 -7.88 -5.51 2.52
N TYR A 425 -7.89 -5.10 1.26
CA TYR A 425 -9.09 -4.89 0.47
C TYR A 425 -9.14 -5.95 -0.63
N GLU A 426 -10.26 -6.65 -0.74
CA GLU A 426 -10.47 -7.73 -1.70
C GLU A 426 -11.68 -7.42 -2.57
N PHE A 427 -11.50 -7.50 -3.89
CA PHE A 427 -12.55 -7.25 -4.88
C PHE A 427 -12.75 -8.47 -5.79
N PRO A 428 -13.44 -9.51 -5.30
CA PRO A 428 -13.65 -10.70 -6.08
C PRO A 428 -14.56 -10.42 -7.29
N PRO A 429 -14.40 -11.18 -8.40
CA PRO A 429 -15.13 -10.92 -9.64
C PRO A 429 -16.64 -11.14 -9.53
N PHE A 430 -17.09 -11.95 -8.58
CA PHE A 430 -18.53 -12.12 -8.32
C PHE A 430 -19.20 -10.82 -7.87
N ALA A 431 -18.47 -9.86 -7.29
CA ALA A 431 -19.02 -8.59 -6.80
C ALA A 431 -19.59 -7.70 -7.91
N THR A 432 -19.20 -7.95 -9.16
CA THR A 432 -19.71 -7.27 -10.36
C THR A 432 -20.40 -8.23 -11.34
N LYS A 433 -20.66 -9.48 -10.94
CA LYS A 433 -21.20 -10.54 -11.81
C LYS A 433 -20.28 -10.85 -13.00
N GLU A 434 -18.97 -10.83 -12.78
CA GLU A 434 -17.96 -11.15 -13.79
C GLU A 434 -17.22 -12.44 -13.44
N THR A 435 -16.49 -13.00 -14.42
CA THR A 435 -15.51 -14.07 -14.20
C THR A 435 -14.11 -13.48 -14.33
N GLY A 436 -13.20 -13.79 -13.41
CA GLY A 436 -11.85 -13.23 -13.40
C GLY A 436 -10.79 -14.21 -12.89
N ARG A 437 -9.52 -13.88 -13.12
CA ARG A 437 -8.40 -14.66 -12.57
C ARG A 437 -8.22 -14.32 -11.09
N MET A 438 -8.33 -15.31 -10.22
CA MET A 438 -7.87 -15.20 -8.83
C MET A 438 -6.33 -15.28 -8.84
N GLY A 439 -5.67 -14.18 -8.47
CA GLY A 439 -4.22 -14.05 -8.59
C GLY A 439 -3.65 -12.95 -7.69
N PRO A 440 -2.46 -12.42 -8.01
CA PRO A 440 -1.88 -11.30 -7.26
C PRO A 440 -2.82 -10.09 -7.26
N ILE A 441 -2.90 -9.41 -6.11
CA ILE A 441 -3.75 -8.23 -5.88
C ILE A 441 -3.49 -7.19 -6.98
N GLY A 442 -4.58 -6.71 -7.58
CA GLY A 442 -4.51 -5.72 -8.65
C GLY A 442 -4.05 -4.34 -8.15
N ARG A 443 -3.44 -3.53 -9.02
CA ARG A 443 -3.04 -2.15 -8.67
C ARG A 443 -4.23 -1.33 -8.12
N ARG A 444 -5.45 -1.55 -8.63
CA ARG A 444 -6.66 -0.81 -8.20
C ARG A 444 -7.12 -1.22 -6.81
N GLU A 445 -7.13 -2.51 -6.51
CA GLU A 445 -7.48 -3.06 -5.20
C GLU A 445 -6.54 -2.53 -4.11
N MET A 446 -5.23 -2.56 -4.38
CA MET A 446 -4.22 -1.99 -3.49
C MET A 446 -4.41 -0.49 -3.26
N GLY A 447 -4.75 0.26 -4.31
CA GLY A 447 -5.06 1.70 -4.18
C GLY A 447 -6.31 1.98 -3.34
N HIS A 448 -7.36 1.18 -3.50
CA HIS A 448 -8.58 1.29 -2.69
C HIS A 448 -8.34 0.92 -1.23
N GLY A 449 -7.59 -0.16 -0.97
CA GLY A 449 -7.20 -0.58 0.37
C GLY A 449 -6.38 0.48 1.08
N ALA A 450 -5.36 1.03 0.42
CA ALA A 450 -4.54 2.10 0.98
C ALA A 450 -5.34 3.38 1.27
N LEU A 451 -6.33 3.73 0.44
CA LEU A 451 -7.21 4.87 0.72
C LEU A 451 -8.10 4.62 1.93
N ALA A 452 -8.69 3.42 2.05
CA ALA A 452 -9.51 3.07 3.21
C ALA A 452 -8.68 2.99 4.49
N GLU A 453 -7.45 2.45 4.43
CA GLU A 453 -6.49 2.46 5.53
C GLU A 453 -6.22 3.89 5.99
N LYS A 454 -5.82 4.79 5.08
CA LYS A 454 -5.60 6.22 5.38
C LYS A 454 -6.81 6.88 6.03
N GLY A 455 -8.03 6.47 5.64
CA GLY A 455 -9.27 7.00 6.18
C GLY A 455 -9.57 6.59 7.62
N LEU A 456 -9.05 5.43 8.06
CA LEU A 456 -9.31 4.86 9.38
C LEU A 456 -8.13 5.03 10.36
N THR A 457 -6.89 5.02 9.88
CA THR A 457 -5.68 5.12 10.72
C THR A 457 -5.74 6.25 11.76
N PRO A 458 -6.17 7.49 11.42
CA PRO A 458 -6.23 8.59 12.39
C PRO A 458 -7.25 8.39 13.51
N THR A 459 -8.18 7.43 13.38
CA THR A 459 -9.14 7.11 14.43
C THR A 459 -8.61 6.08 15.42
N ILE A 460 -7.54 5.36 15.06
CA ILE A 460 -6.93 4.32 15.89
C ILE A 460 -6.01 4.98 16.92
N PRO A 461 -6.11 4.62 18.22
CA PRO A 461 -5.21 5.17 19.22
C PRO A 461 -3.77 4.64 19.06
N ASN A 462 -2.78 5.54 19.20
CA ASN A 462 -1.36 5.22 19.02
C ASN A 462 -0.82 4.13 19.99
N ASN A 463 -1.38 4.04 21.20
CA ASN A 463 -0.94 3.12 22.25
C ASN A 463 -1.89 1.92 22.43
N PHE A 464 -2.43 1.39 21.34
CA PHE A 464 -3.25 0.19 21.40
C PHE A 464 -2.36 -1.06 21.57
N PRO A 465 -2.64 -1.97 22.51
CA PRO A 465 -1.75 -3.08 22.88
C PRO A 465 -1.71 -4.24 21.87
N PHE A 466 -2.35 -4.09 20.71
CA PHE A 466 -2.45 -5.13 19.70
C PHE A 466 -2.19 -4.56 18.31
N THR A 467 -1.70 -5.42 17.43
CA THR A 467 -1.77 -5.21 15.97
C THR A 467 -3.20 -5.48 15.50
N ILE A 468 -3.71 -4.60 14.66
CA ILE A 468 -5.04 -4.66 14.07
C ILE A 468 -4.89 -4.93 12.57
N ARG A 469 -5.41 -6.08 12.13
CA ARG A 469 -5.67 -6.36 10.72
C ARG A 469 -7.14 -6.12 10.43
N LEU A 470 -7.43 -5.27 9.47
CA LEU A 470 -8.78 -5.12 8.92
C LEU A 470 -8.83 -5.75 7.54
N THR A 471 -9.80 -6.63 7.30
CA THR A 471 -10.05 -7.17 5.96
C THR A 471 -11.42 -6.70 5.48
N SER A 472 -11.47 -6.13 4.28
CA SER A 472 -12.69 -5.67 3.63
C SER A 472 -12.91 -6.46 2.36
N GLU A 473 -13.89 -7.35 2.39
CA GLU A 473 -14.33 -8.11 1.23
C GLU A 473 -15.52 -7.41 0.58
N VAL A 474 -15.38 -7.06 -0.70
CA VAL A 474 -16.48 -6.45 -1.45
C VAL A 474 -17.39 -7.56 -1.97
N LEU A 475 -18.64 -7.57 -1.52
CA LEU A 475 -19.63 -8.58 -1.91
C LEU A 475 -20.49 -8.13 -3.09
N GLU A 476 -20.77 -6.82 -3.18
CA GLU A 476 -21.49 -6.18 -4.28
C GLU A 476 -20.84 -4.83 -4.58
N SER A 477 -20.80 -4.43 -5.85
CA SER A 477 -20.26 -3.13 -6.25
C SER A 477 -21.06 -2.45 -7.36
N ASN A 478 -21.71 -1.34 -7.00
CA ASN A 478 -22.34 -0.40 -7.92
C ASN A 478 -22.06 1.06 -7.53
N GLY A 479 -20.91 1.31 -6.93
CA GLY A 479 -20.53 2.61 -6.39
C GLY A 479 -19.45 2.44 -5.34
N SER A 480 -18.72 3.51 -5.06
CA SER A 480 -17.44 3.50 -4.32
C SER A 480 -17.36 2.53 -3.14
N SER A 481 -16.83 1.33 -3.43
CA SER A 481 -16.63 0.25 -2.47
C SER A 481 -15.50 0.57 -1.49
N SER A 482 -14.51 1.37 -1.91
CA SER A 482 -13.46 1.85 -1.00
C SER A 482 -14.01 2.73 0.13
N MET A 483 -15.01 3.57 -0.17
CA MET A 483 -15.67 4.39 0.85
C MET A 483 -16.62 3.56 1.72
N ALA A 484 -17.25 2.54 1.15
CA ALA A 484 -17.99 1.55 1.94
C ALA A 484 -17.05 0.80 2.91
N SER A 485 -15.83 0.45 2.50
CA SER A 485 -14.80 -0.17 3.36
C SER A 485 -14.41 0.69 4.55
N VAL A 486 -14.38 2.02 4.40
CA VAL A 486 -14.16 2.93 5.54
C VAL A 486 -15.32 2.82 6.54
N CYS A 487 -16.57 2.90 6.05
CA CYS A 487 -17.74 2.82 6.91
C CYS A 487 -17.85 1.46 7.62
N GLY A 488 -17.79 0.36 6.86
CA GLY A 488 -17.81 -1.00 7.39
C GLY A 488 -16.62 -1.29 8.32
N GLY A 489 -15.44 -0.79 7.97
CA GLY A 489 -14.26 -0.92 8.81
C GLY A 489 -14.39 -0.18 10.14
N SER A 490 -14.95 1.04 10.15
CA SER A 490 -15.23 1.78 11.38
C SER A 490 -16.22 1.03 12.29
N LEU A 491 -17.26 0.43 11.71
CA LEU A 491 -18.23 -0.39 12.46
C LEU A 491 -17.58 -1.65 13.03
N ALA A 492 -16.77 -2.35 12.24
CA ALA A 492 -16.09 -3.58 12.66
C ALA A 492 -15.06 -3.32 13.77
N LEU A 493 -14.38 -2.17 13.74
CA LEU A 493 -13.47 -1.74 14.83
C LEU A 493 -14.22 -1.48 16.14
N MET A 494 -15.39 -0.82 16.06
CA MET A 494 -16.24 -0.60 17.25
C MET A 494 -16.82 -1.91 17.78
N ASP A 495 -17.27 -2.81 16.89
CA ASP A 495 -17.76 -4.14 17.24
C ASP A 495 -16.67 -5.00 17.89
N ALA A 496 -15.42 -4.87 17.45
CA ALA A 496 -14.31 -5.52 18.14
C ALA A 496 -14.17 -5.01 19.57
N GLY A 497 -14.41 -3.72 19.82
CA GLY A 497 -14.08 -3.05 21.08
C GLY A 497 -12.72 -2.33 21.00
N VAL A 498 -12.24 -2.04 19.78
CA VAL A 498 -11.10 -1.12 19.60
C VAL A 498 -11.55 0.28 20.02
N PRO A 499 -10.85 0.95 20.95
CA PRO A 499 -11.25 2.26 21.46
C PRO A 499 -10.89 3.37 20.46
N ILE A 500 -11.58 3.39 19.33
CA ILE A 500 -11.41 4.43 18.31
C ILE A 500 -11.82 5.80 18.86
N ILE A 501 -11.12 6.85 18.44
CA ILE A 501 -11.35 8.23 18.91
C ILE A 501 -12.75 8.72 18.51
N SER A 502 -13.19 8.35 17.30
CA SER A 502 -14.50 8.67 16.75
C SER A 502 -14.77 7.77 15.55
N PRO A 503 -16.04 7.41 15.26
CA PRO A 503 -16.38 6.74 14.01
C PRO A 503 -16.01 7.61 12.80
N ALA A 504 -15.56 6.96 11.74
CA ALA A 504 -15.26 7.57 10.46
C ALA A 504 -16.12 6.97 9.34
N ALA A 505 -16.55 7.82 8.42
CA ALA A 505 -17.30 7.41 7.23
C ALA A 505 -16.63 7.96 5.96
N GLY A 506 -16.94 7.33 4.83
CA GLY A 506 -16.51 7.75 3.51
C GLY A 506 -17.67 7.99 2.55
N VAL A 507 -17.53 8.97 1.66
CA VAL A 507 -18.47 9.24 0.56
C VAL A 507 -17.71 9.52 -0.74
N ALA A 508 -18.33 9.16 -1.86
CA ALA A 508 -17.83 9.49 -3.19
C ALA A 508 -18.77 10.47 -3.87
N MET A 509 -18.19 11.47 -4.51
CA MET A 509 -18.84 12.55 -5.24
C MET A 509 -18.48 12.45 -6.72
N GLY A 510 -19.49 12.59 -7.57
CA GLY A 510 -19.35 12.68 -9.02
C GLY A 510 -19.45 14.12 -9.49
N LEU A 511 -19.00 14.37 -10.71
CA LEU A 511 -19.24 15.61 -11.45
C LEU A 511 -19.64 15.26 -12.88
N VAL A 512 -20.64 15.95 -13.40
CA VAL A 512 -20.94 15.98 -14.84
C VAL A 512 -20.87 17.43 -15.29
N THR A 513 -20.15 17.71 -16.37
CA THR A 513 -19.93 19.07 -16.89
C THR A 513 -20.47 19.23 -18.30
N ARG A 514 -20.92 20.43 -18.66
CA ARG A 514 -21.04 20.87 -20.05
C ARG A 514 -19.84 21.74 -20.36
N TYR A 515 -19.06 21.29 -21.33
CA TYR A 515 -17.80 21.92 -21.69
C TYR A 515 -17.96 22.67 -23.00
N ASP A 516 -17.64 23.96 -22.99
CA ASP A 516 -17.54 24.75 -24.21
C ASP A 516 -16.19 24.48 -24.88
N ALA A 517 -16.22 23.69 -25.96
CA ALA A 517 -15.03 23.33 -26.73
C ALA A 517 -14.34 24.54 -27.38
N ALA A 518 -15.07 25.62 -27.68
CA ALA A 518 -14.54 26.83 -28.30
C ALA A 518 -13.76 27.68 -27.29
N ASN A 519 -14.32 27.89 -26.09
CA ASN A 519 -13.71 28.72 -25.04
C ASN A 519 -12.81 27.94 -24.06
N LYS A 520 -12.86 26.60 -24.09
CA LYS A 520 -12.14 25.70 -23.17
C LYS A 520 -12.52 25.93 -21.71
N GLU A 521 -13.79 26.19 -21.46
CA GLU A 521 -14.34 26.48 -20.13
C GLU A 521 -15.57 25.62 -19.84
N ILE A 522 -15.86 25.44 -18.55
CA ILE A 522 -17.04 24.72 -18.08
C ILE A 522 -18.18 25.74 -18.04
N GLU A 523 -19.22 25.52 -18.86
CA GLU A 523 -20.40 26.38 -18.94
C GLU A 523 -21.38 26.06 -17.80
N ASP A 524 -21.66 24.77 -17.59
CA ASP A 524 -22.59 24.27 -16.58
C ASP A 524 -22.08 22.95 -15.97
N TYR A 525 -22.49 22.63 -14.74
CA TYR A 525 -22.10 21.40 -14.06
C TYR A 525 -23.08 20.95 -12.96
N CYS A 526 -23.11 19.63 -12.74
CA CYS A 526 -23.87 19.00 -11.66
C CYS A 526 -22.95 18.19 -10.75
N LEU A 527 -23.00 18.43 -9.44
CA LEU A 527 -22.29 17.65 -8.42
C LEU A 527 -23.19 16.54 -7.87
N LEU A 528 -22.73 15.29 -7.97
CA LEU A 528 -23.51 14.11 -7.60
C LEU A 528 -23.00 13.50 -6.30
N THR A 529 -23.82 13.46 -5.26
CA THR A 529 -23.53 12.80 -3.99
C THR A 529 -23.75 11.30 -4.08
N ASP A 530 -22.81 10.52 -3.54
CA ASP A 530 -22.88 9.06 -3.48
C ASP A 530 -23.09 8.44 -4.86
N LEU A 531 -22.08 8.61 -5.71
CA LEU A 531 -22.10 8.24 -7.13
C LEU A 531 -22.24 6.72 -7.36
N LEU A 532 -22.95 6.38 -8.44
CA LEU A 532 -23.08 5.04 -9.00
C LEU A 532 -21.89 4.67 -9.89
N GLY A 533 -21.68 3.38 -10.16
CA GLY A 533 -20.63 2.93 -11.08
C GLY A 533 -20.77 3.52 -12.49
N ILE A 534 -22.00 3.67 -12.99
CA ILE A 534 -22.29 4.28 -14.30
C ILE A 534 -22.01 5.79 -14.29
N GLU A 535 -22.30 6.49 -13.19
CA GLU A 535 -22.02 7.92 -13.03
C GLU A 535 -20.52 8.21 -12.93
N ASP A 536 -19.74 7.31 -12.32
CA ASP A 536 -18.27 7.35 -12.42
C ASP A 536 -17.85 7.25 -13.89
N TYR A 537 -18.27 6.18 -14.58
CA TYR A 537 -17.86 5.90 -15.95
C TYR A 537 -18.22 7.02 -16.94
N MET A 538 -19.43 7.59 -16.83
CA MET A 538 -19.94 8.64 -17.71
C MET A 538 -19.59 10.07 -17.25
N GLY A 539 -19.18 10.24 -16.00
CA GLY A 539 -18.83 11.52 -15.39
C GLY A 539 -17.41 11.99 -15.64
N ASP A 540 -17.09 13.17 -15.11
CA ASP A 540 -15.84 13.91 -15.33
C ASP A 540 -14.95 13.96 -14.07
N MET A 541 -15.48 13.57 -12.92
CA MET A 541 -14.75 13.54 -11.66
C MET A 541 -15.25 12.40 -10.77
N ASP A 542 -14.31 11.74 -10.10
CA ASP A 542 -14.53 10.81 -8.99
C ASP A 542 -13.76 11.33 -7.77
N PHE A 543 -14.47 12.01 -6.87
CA PHE A 543 -13.92 12.60 -5.66
C PHE A 543 -14.37 11.83 -4.41
N LYS A 544 -13.43 11.25 -3.70
CA LYS A 544 -13.65 10.47 -2.48
C LYS A 544 -13.14 11.24 -1.27
N ILE A 545 -13.91 11.25 -0.20
CA ILE A 545 -13.53 11.85 1.06
C ILE A 545 -13.92 10.93 2.21
N SER A 546 -13.08 10.87 3.23
CA SER A 546 -13.40 10.20 4.49
C SER A 546 -13.05 11.07 5.69
N GLY A 547 -13.70 10.79 6.80
CA GLY A 547 -13.39 11.46 8.06
C GLY A 547 -14.41 11.20 9.15
N THR A 548 -14.19 11.86 10.28
CA THR A 548 -15.09 11.84 11.42
C THR A 548 -16.09 12.99 11.32
N LYS A 549 -17.00 13.10 12.29
CA LYS A 549 -17.91 14.26 12.40
C LYS A 549 -17.16 15.58 12.60
N LYS A 550 -15.97 15.55 13.20
CA LYS A 550 -15.16 16.75 13.50
C LYS A 550 -14.31 17.21 12.31
N GLY A 551 -13.83 16.29 11.49
CA GLY A 551 -12.80 16.62 10.50
C GLY A 551 -12.60 15.55 9.44
N ILE A 552 -11.56 15.72 8.64
CA ILE A 552 -11.25 14.93 7.45
C ILE A 552 -10.03 14.06 7.74
N THR A 553 -10.07 12.79 7.34
CA THR A 553 -8.98 11.84 7.54
C THR A 553 -8.28 11.45 6.25
N ALA A 554 -9.01 11.38 5.13
CA ALA A 554 -8.41 11.16 3.82
C ALA A 554 -9.24 11.76 2.70
N LEU A 555 -8.59 12.05 1.58
CA LEU A 555 -9.26 12.46 0.36
C LEU A 555 -8.51 11.95 -0.88
N GLN A 556 -9.25 11.77 -1.96
CA GLN A 556 -8.73 11.39 -3.26
C GLN A 556 -9.63 11.96 -4.35
N ALA A 557 -9.09 12.77 -5.27
CA ALA A 557 -9.82 13.28 -6.42
C ALA A 557 -9.18 12.77 -7.71
N ASP A 558 -9.96 12.07 -8.53
CA ASP A 558 -9.65 11.72 -9.90
C ASP A 558 -10.48 12.56 -10.85
N ILE A 559 -9.82 13.47 -11.58
CA ILE A 559 -10.46 14.32 -12.57
C ILE A 559 -10.15 13.72 -13.94
N LYS A 560 -11.19 13.48 -14.75
CA LYS A 560 -11.09 12.82 -16.06
C LYS A 560 -10.99 13.79 -17.22
N ILE A 561 -11.27 15.06 -16.97
CA ILE A 561 -11.05 16.17 -17.89
C ILE A 561 -9.71 16.87 -17.60
N PRO A 562 -9.19 17.72 -18.50
CA PRO A 562 -7.86 18.33 -18.35
C PRO A 562 -7.62 19.12 -17.05
N GLY A 563 -8.67 19.51 -16.33
CA GLY A 563 -8.62 19.96 -14.95
C GLY A 563 -9.89 20.70 -14.53
N LEU A 564 -10.03 20.95 -13.23
CA LEU A 564 -11.19 21.65 -12.65
C LEU A 564 -10.82 23.00 -12.03
N PRO A 565 -11.66 24.03 -12.21
CA PRO A 565 -11.55 25.27 -11.46
C PRO A 565 -11.63 25.02 -9.95
N LEU A 566 -10.83 25.77 -9.19
CA LEU A 566 -10.82 25.68 -7.72
C LEU A 566 -12.22 25.83 -7.10
N LYS A 567 -13.10 26.66 -7.68
CA LYS A 567 -14.47 26.85 -7.20
C LYS A 567 -15.22 25.52 -7.10
N ILE A 568 -15.24 24.74 -8.18
CA ILE A 568 -15.93 23.44 -8.25
C ILE A 568 -15.33 22.46 -7.23
N VAL A 569 -14.01 22.44 -7.11
CA VAL A 569 -13.31 21.61 -6.12
C VAL A 569 -13.73 21.98 -4.68
N MET A 570 -13.81 23.27 -4.36
CA MET A 570 -14.23 23.71 -3.02
C MET A 570 -15.68 23.32 -2.71
N GLU A 571 -16.59 23.47 -3.67
CA GLU A 571 -18.00 23.08 -3.54
C GLU A 571 -18.14 21.56 -3.36
N ALA A 572 -17.41 20.76 -4.14
CA ALA A 572 -17.38 19.31 -3.99
C ALA A 572 -16.91 18.87 -2.60
N ILE A 573 -15.85 19.50 -2.05
CA ILE A 573 -15.36 19.21 -0.69
C ILE A 573 -16.43 19.54 0.36
N GLN A 574 -17.14 20.66 0.21
CA GLN A 574 -18.20 21.09 1.12
C GLN A 574 -19.36 20.07 1.13
N GLN A 575 -19.94 19.79 -0.03
CA GLN A 575 -21.07 18.86 -0.17
C GLN A 575 -20.69 17.44 0.30
N ALA A 576 -19.46 16.99 0.03
CA ALA A 576 -18.98 15.71 0.52
C ALA A 576 -18.88 15.65 2.06
N THR A 577 -18.53 16.77 2.70
CA THR A 577 -18.43 16.84 4.18
C THR A 577 -19.80 16.71 4.84
N GLU A 578 -20.83 17.31 4.23
CA GLU A 578 -22.23 17.19 4.68
C GLU A 578 -22.74 15.76 4.52
N ALA A 579 -22.55 15.17 3.33
CA ALA A 579 -22.93 13.79 3.04
C ALA A 579 -22.24 12.77 3.95
N LYS A 580 -20.93 12.93 4.19
CA LYS A 580 -20.17 12.13 5.16
C LYS A 580 -20.80 12.20 6.56
N SER A 581 -21.18 13.39 7.01
CA SER A 581 -21.77 13.59 8.33
C SER A 581 -23.14 12.90 8.46
N ALA A 582 -23.93 12.90 7.39
CA ALA A 582 -25.20 12.16 7.32
C ALA A 582 -24.98 10.64 7.42
N ILE A 583 -23.98 10.09 6.72
CA ILE A 583 -23.64 8.65 6.80
C ILE A 583 -23.23 8.25 8.22
N ILE A 584 -22.44 9.08 8.91
CA ILE A 584 -22.03 8.82 10.30
C ILE A 584 -23.26 8.73 11.22
N ASN A 585 -24.26 9.59 11.03
CA ASN A 585 -25.48 9.54 11.84
C ASN A 585 -26.22 8.20 11.64
N ILE A 586 -26.35 7.72 10.39
CA ILE A 586 -26.97 6.42 10.08
C ILE A 586 -26.16 5.25 10.70
N MET A 587 -24.83 5.33 10.65
CA MET A 587 -23.97 4.31 11.26
C MET A 587 -24.14 4.25 12.78
N ASN A 588 -24.29 5.41 13.44
CA ASN A 588 -24.47 5.50 14.89
C ASN A 588 -25.78 4.85 15.36
N ASP A 589 -26.80 4.77 14.50
CA ASP A 589 -28.04 4.05 14.83
C ASP A 589 -27.80 2.53 15.00
N CYS A 590 -26.73 1.99 14.38
CA CYS A 590 -26.34 0.59 14.55
C CYS A 590 -25.41 0.38 15.75
N ILE A 591 -24.37 1.21 15.88
CA ILE A 591 -23.43 1.22 17.02
C ILE A 591 -22.78 2.61 17.09
N ASP A 592 -22.99 3.31 18.21
CA ASP A 592 -22.53 4.70 18.39
C ASP A 592 -21.15 4.80 19.07
N LYS A 593 -20.74 3.73 19.77
CA LYS A 593 -19.49 3.65 20.55
C LYS A 593 -18.89 2.25 20.49
N PRO A 594 -17.55 2.13 20.63
CA PRO A 594 -16.91 0.83 20.81
C PRO A 594 -17.53 0.02 21.95
N ARG A 595 -17.58 -1.30 21.80
CA ARG A 595 -18.07 -2.19 22.87
C ARG A 595 -17.26 -2.01 24.16
N SER A 596 -17.97 -1.86 25.27
CA SER A 596 -17.36 -1.79 26.61
C SER A 596 -16.94 -3.17 27.12
N MET A 597 -17.77 -4.19 26.87
CA MET A 597 -17.49 -5.58 27.18
C MET A 597 -16.79 -6.25 25.99
N LYS A 598 -15.60 -6.77 26.23
CA LYS A 598 -14.81 -7.53 25.24
C LYS A 598 -15.51 -8.86 24.94
N LYS A 599 -15.37 -9.35 23.72
CA LYS A 599 -15.86 -10.68 23.32
C LYS A 599 -15.02 -11.79 23.97
N ASP A 600 -15.58 -13.00 24.06
CA ASP A 600 -14.92 -14.16 24.71
C ASP A 600 -13.61 -14.57 24.03
N ASN A 601 -13.53 -14.37 22.71
CA ASN A 601 -12.36 -14.64 21.88
C ASN A 601 -11.36 -13.47 21.85
N TRP A 602 -11.52 -12.43 22.68
CA TRP A 602 -10.61 -11.30 22.69
C TRP A 602 -9.20 -11.70 23.17
N PRO A 603 -8.12 -11.29 22.49
CA PRO A 603 -6.77 -11.66 22.87
C PRO A 603 -6.33 -10.97 24.16
N VAL A 604 -5.45 -11.64 24.91
CA VAL A 604 -4.98 -11.19 26.21
C VAL A 604 -3.47 -11.06 26.16
N SER A 605 -2.94 -9.94 26.66
CA SER A 605 -1.51 -9.77 26.89
C SER A 605 -1.28 -9.56 28.39
N LYS A 606 -0.29 -10.26 28.95
CA LYS A 606 0.17 -10.12 30.34
C LYS A 606 1.69 -10.05 30.37
N LYS A 607 2.22 -9.14 31.19
CA LYS A 607 3.65 -9.10 31.48
C LYS A 607 3.97 -10.04 32.64
N ILE A 608 4.96 -10.89 32.46
CA ILE A 608 5.50 -11.76 33.51
C ILE A 608 6.92 -11.33 33.83
N GLU A 609 7.23 -11.27 35.13
CA GLU A 609 8.58 -11.03 35.61
C GLU A 609 9.22 -12.36 36.03
N VAL A 610 10.40 -12.64 35.49
CA VAL A 610 11.13 -13.88 35.64
C VAL A 610 12.55 -13.56 36.08
N GLU A 611 12.89 -14.03 37.28
CA GLU A 611 14.23 -13.87 37.86
C GLU A 611 15.31 -14.44 36.91
N ALA A 612 16.46 -13.77 36.83
CA ALA A 612 17.53 -14.10 35.89
C ALA A 612 17.97 -15.59 35.93
N HIS A 613 17.96 -16.21 37.12
CA HIS A 613 18.33 -17.62 37.29
C HIS A 613 17.28 -18.62 36.76
N LYS A 614 16.03 -18.19 36.56
CA LYS A 614 14.94 -19.01 36.01
C LYS A 614 14.75 -18.81 34.50
N ARG A 615 15.33 -17.76 33.91
CA ARG A 615 15.22 -17.44 32.48
C ARG A 615 15.63 -18.59 31.56
N SER A 616 16.72 -19.28 31.88
CA SER A 616 17.19 -20.44 31.11
C SER A 616 16.16 -21.58 31.06
N ARG A 617 15.33 -21.73 32.10
CA ARG A 617 14.25 -22.71 32.15
C ARG A 617 13.03 -22.29 31.34
N LEU A 618 12.67 -21.00 31.37
CA LEU A 618 11.58 -20.46 30.56
C LEU A 618 11.89 -20.63 29.06
N LEU A 619 13.10 -20.25 28.64
CA LEU A 619 13.50 -20.34 27.23
C LEU A 619 13.74 -21.79 26.80
N GLY A 620 14.36 -22.59 27.67
CA GLY A 620 14.90 -23.90 27.31
C GLY A 620 16.09 -23.80 26.36
N VAL A 621 16.72 -24.93 26.05
CA VAL A 621 17.87 -24.97 25.14
C VAL A 621 17.43 -24.52 23.74
N GLY A 622 18.01 -23.43 23.24
CA GLY A 622 17.69 -22.87 21.92
C GLY A 622 16.25 -22.32 21.77
N GLY A 623 15.57 -21.99 22.86
CA GLY A 623 14.18 -21.47 22.81
C GLY A 623 13.11 -22.56 22.60
N ILE A 624 13.44 -23.83 22.83
CA ILE A 624 12.54 -24.95 22.55
C ILE A 624 11.26 -24.93 23.38
N ASN A 625 11.33 -24.44 24.63
CA ASN A 625 10.15 -24.37 25.51
C ASN A 625 9.16 -23.34 25.00
N LEU A 626 9.62 -22.19 24.50
CA LEU A 626 8.74 -21.19 23.90
C LEU A 626 8.07 -21.71 22.63
N LYS A 627 8.80 -22.44 21.77
CA LYS A 627 8.23 -23.07 20.56
C LYS A 627 7.21 -24.14 20.91
N LYS A 628 7.47 -24.92 21.97
CA LYS A 628 6.54 -25.92 22.48
C LYS A 628 5.28 -25.26 23.04
N LEU A 629 5.43 -24.23 23.87
CA LEU A 629 4.30 -23.45 24.39
C LEU A 629 3.42 -22.93 23.26
N PHE A 630 4.04 -22.32 22.25
CA PHE A 630 3.33 -21.81 21.08
C PHE A 630 2.62 -22.93 20.30
N ALA A 631 3.26 -24.08 20.09
CA ALA A 631 2.65 -25.21 19.38
C ALA A 631 1.47 -25.85 20.14
N GLU A 632 1.52 -25.88 21.48
CA GLU A 632 0.48 -26.49 22.31
C GLU A 632 -0.69 -25.52 22.57
N THR A 633 -0.40 -24.24 22.85
CA THR A 633 -1.39 -23.26 23.35
C THR A 633 -1.66 -22.10 22.40
N GLY A 634 -0.85 -21.92 21.35
CA GLY A 634 -0.88 -20.73 20.49
C GLY A 634 -0.36 -19.45 21.16
N VAL A 635 0.17 -19.52 22.38
CA VAL A 635 0.67 -18.36 23.12
C VAL A 635 2.07 -17.96 22.66
N HIS A 636 2.23 -16.68 22.35
CA HIS A 636 3.50 -16.06 22.02
C HIS A 636 4.12 -15.42 23.26
N VAL A 637 5.41 -15.67 23.46
CA VAL A 637 6.18 -15.04 24.54
C VAL A 637 7.32 -14.24 23.91
N SER A 638 7.29 -12.92 24.07
CA SER A 638 8.32 -12.01 23.59
C SER A 638 9.07 -11.42 24.78
N GLN A 639 10.37 -11.15 24.59
CA GLN A 639 11.19 -10.58 25.64
C GLN A 639 11.15 -9.05 25.54
N ILE A 640 10.75 -8.36 26.62
CA ILE A 640 10.77 -6.89 26.69
C ILE A 640 12.11 -6.41 27.25
N ASP A 641 12.52 -6.96 28.39
CA ASP A 641 13.79 -6.66 29.05
C ASP A 641 14.40 -7.95 29.64
N ASP A 642 15.51 -7.85 30.40
CA ASP A 642 16.23 -9.03 30.89
C ASP A 642 15.44 -9.92 31.87
N SER A 643 14.42 -9.36 32.52
CA SER A 643 13.56 -10.01 33.51
C SER A 643 12.09 -10.08 33.09
N THR A 644 11.63 -9.22 32.19
CA THR A 644 10.22 -9.04 31.83
C THR A 644 9.95 -9.62 30.45
N PHE A 645 8.95 -10.48 30.39
CA PHE A 645 8.44 -11.09 29.17
C PHE A 645 6.97 -10.68 28.95
N ASP A 646 6.62 -10.38 27.71
CA ASP A 646 5.22 -10.23 27.30
C ASP A 646 4.67 -11.58 26.88
N VAL A 647 3.57 -12.01 27.48
CA VAL A 647 2.84 -13.23 27.14
C VAL A 647 1.57 -12.81 26.44
N PHE A 648 1.49 -13.06 25.14
CA PHE A 648 0.33 -12.83 24.31
C PHE A 648 -0.41 -14.14 24.05
N ALA A 649 -1.69 -14.20 24.41
CA ALA A 649 -2.56 -15.34 24.17
C ALA A 649 -3.74 -14.97 23.27
N PRO A 650 -4.15 -15.86 22.36
CA PRO A 650 -5.27 -15.62 21.46
C PRO A 650 -6.63 -15.57 22.18
N SER A 651 -6.74 -16.11 23.39
CA SER A 651 -7.93 -16.04 24.22
C SER A 651 -7.56 -16.15 25.71
N GLN A 652 -8.51 -15.83 26.60
CA GLN A 652 -8.31 -16.00 28.04
C GLN A 652 -8.04 -17.47 28.42
N SER A 653 -8.75 -18.42 27.80
CA SER A 653 -8.54 -19.85 28.04
C SER A 653 -7.12 -20.29 27.69
N ALA A 654 -6.56 -19.80 26.58
CA ALA A 654 -5.19 -20.10 26.17
C ALA A 654 -4.16 -19.45 27.12
N MET A 655 -4.47 -18.26 27.65
CA MET A 655 -3.63 -17.61 28.66
C MET A 655 -3.54 -18.44 29.94
N ASP A 656 -4.68 -18.95 30.42
CA ASP A 656 -4.74 -19.72 31.66
C ASP A 656 -3.95 -21.03 31.54
N GLU A 657 -4.09 -21.74 30.43
CA GLU A 657 -3.29 -22.94 30.12
C GLU A 657 -1.79 -22.64 30.04
N ALA A 658 -1.41 -21.56 29.34
CA ALA A 658 -0.01 -21.15 29.23
C ALA A 658 0.58 -20.74 30.59
N GLU A 659 -0.18 -20.05 31.43
CA GLU A 659 0.25 -19.70 32.79
C GLU A 659 0.52 -20.94 33.64
N GLU A 660 -0.31 -21.98 33.54
CA GLU A 660 -0.08 -23.23 34.26
C GLU A 660 1.21 -23.92 33.80
N ILE A 661 1.46 -23.96 32.49
CA ILE A 661 2.68 -24.53 31.90
C ILE A 661 3.91 -23.72 32.33
N ILE A 662 3.84 -22.39 32.25
CA ILE A 662 4.92 -21.48 32.65
C ILE A 662 5.18 -21.62 34.16
N LYS A 663 4.14 -21.62 34.99
CA LYS A 663 4.26 -21.85 36.44
C LYS A 663 4.92 -23.19 36.71
N LYS A 664 4.58 -24.26 35.97
CA LYS A 664 5.21 -25.58 36.12
C LYS A 664 6.71 -25.56 35.77
N TRP A 665 7.14 -24.80 34.76
CA TRP A 665 8.56 -24.65 34.41
C TRP A 665 9.35 -23.81 35.41
N LEU A 666 8.71 -22.79 35.99
CA LEU A 666 9.33 -21.86 36.94
C LEU A 666 9.31 -22.39 38.38
N THR A 667 8.31 -23.21 38.72
CA THR A 667 8.19 -23.85 40.03
C THR A 667 9.28 -24.90 40.17
N THR A 668 10.08 -24.74 41.21
CA THR A 668 11.11 -25.70 41.59
C THR A 668 10.47 -26.62 42.62
N GLU A 669 10.61 -27.94 42.49
CA GLU A 669 10.67 -28.80 43.67
C GLU A 669 11.81 -28.24 44.52
N ARG A 670 11.46 -27.45 45.54
CA ARG A 670 12.39 -26.65 46.34
C ARG A 670 13.68 -27.43 46.56
N ALA A 671 14.80 -26.89 46.09
CA ALA A 671 16.08 -27.31 46.66
C ALA A 671 15.96 -27.06 48.16
N PRO A 672 16.03 -28.09 49.02
CA PRO A 672 15.99 -27.88 50.45
C PRO A 672 17.17 -26.99 50.83
N ASP A 673 16.93 -25.98 51.67
CA ASP A 673 18.00 -25.15 52.22
C ASP A 673 18.87 -26.04 53.11
N LEU A 674 20.05 -26.41 52.60
CA LEU A 674 20.98 -27.27 53.30
C LEU A 674 21.72 -26.43 54.36
N GLU A 675 21.38 -26.63 55.64
CA GLU A 675 22.10 -26.02 56.76
C GLU A 675 23.55 -26.52 56.84
N PHE A 676 24.50 -25.61 57.04
CA PHE A 676 25.90 -25.95 57.28
C PHE A 676 26.03 -26.82 58.53
N GLY A 677 26.68 -27.97 58.39
CA GLY A 677 26.79 -28.98 59.45
C GLY A 677 25.60 -29.93 59.54
N GLY A 678 24.54 -29.74 58.74
CA GLY A 678 23.41 -30.67 58.66
C GLY A 678 23.84 -32.04 58.13
N ILE A 679 23.15 -33.09 58.59
CA ILE A 679 23.36 -34.48 58.15
C ILE A 679 22.22 -34.85 57.22
N TYR A 680 22.56 -35.23 55.99
CA TYR A 680 21.60 -35.54 54.93
C TYR A 680 21.81 -36.96 54.43
N LYS A 681 20.71 -37.59 54.00
CA LYS A 681 20.77 -38.83 53.24
C LYS A 681 21.23 -38.50 51.81
N ALA A 682 22.24 -39.21 51.36
CA ALA A 682 22.81 -39.14 50.03
C ALA A 682 22.59 -40.47 49.30
N THR A 683 22.09 -40.42 48.07
CA THR A 683 21.97 -41.60 47.20
C THR A 683 23.15 -41.62 46.21
N ILE A 684 23.85 -42.75 46.10
CA ILE A 684 24.94 -42.91 45.13
C ILE A 684 24.35 -43.02 43.72
N VAL A 685 24.78 -42.13 42.84
CA VAL A 685 24.40 -42.12 41.41
C VAL A 685 25.45 -42.82 40.55
N GLU A 686 26.73 -42.61 40.87
CA GLU A 686 27.85 -43.10 40.06
C GLU A 686 29.08 -43.33 40.95
N LEU A 687 29.86 -44.37 40.66
CA LEU A 687 31.16 -44.62 41.28
C LEU A 687 32.27 -44.19 40.32
N ARG A 688 33.27 -43.46 40.81
CA ARG A 688 34.45 -43.03 40.05
C ARG A 688 35.72 -43.39 40.81
N ASP A 689 36.84 -43.46 40.11
CA ASP A 689 38.13 -43.77 40.73
C ASP A 689 38.50 -42.80 41.88
N ILE A 690 38.09 -41.53 41.74
CA ILE A 690 38.38 -40.45 42.70
C ILE A 690 37.35 -40.31 43.85
N GLY A 691 36.21 -41.00 43.78
CA GLY A 691 35.12 -40.83 44.75
C GLY A 691 33.76 -41.34 44.27
N VAL A 692 32.72 -41.05 45.05
CA VAL A 692 31.33 -41.39 44.69
C VAL A 692 30.53 -40.13 44.38
N MET A 693 29.75 -40.17 43.30
CA MET A 693 28.83 -39.09 42.96
C MET A 693 27.51 -39.33 43.68
N VAL A 694 27.07 -38.36 44.48
CA VAL A 694 25.88 -38.47 45.32
C VAL A 694 24.89 -37.35 45.05
N THR A 695 23.61 -37.64 45.27
CA THR A 695 22.52 -36.66 45.27
C THR A 695 21.82 -36.66 46.63
N LEU A 696 21.51 -35.47 47.15
CA LEU A 696 20.86 -35.29 48.46
C LEU A 696 19.34 -35.19 48.37
N TYR A 697 18.83 -34.80 47.21
CA TYR A 697 17.41 -34.66 46.91
C TYR A 697 17.20 -34.85 45.40
N ALA A 698 15.97 -35.16 45.00
CA ALA A 698 15.61 -35.38 43.60
C ALA A 698 15.89 -34.12 42.77
N GLY A 699 16.54 -34.27 41.60
CA GLY A 699 16.88 -33.16 40.70
C GLY A 699 18.16 -32.38 41.04
N MET A 700 18.90 -32.75 42.10
CA MET A 700 20.22 -32.20 42.38
C MET A 700 21.26 -32.69 41.36
N PRO A 701 22.13 -31.81 40.79
CA PRO A 701 23.30 -32.26 40.03
C PRO A 701 24.21 -33.13 40.92
N PRO A 702 24.70 -34.28 40.45
CA PRO A 702 25.52 -35.17 41.29
C PRO A 702 26.74 -34.42 41.85
N ALA A 703 26.95 -34.50 43.15
CA ALA A 703 28.09 -33.91 43.84
C ALA A 703 29.13 -34.98 44.18
N LEU A 704 30.41 -34.65 44.00
CA LEU A 704 31.51 -35.58 44.28
C LEU A 704 31.79 -35.66 45.78
N LEU A 705 31.69 -36.86 46.34
CA LEU A 705 32.23 -37.21 47.64
C LEU A 705 33.57 -37.93 47.43
N HIS A 706 34.67 -37.19 47.59
CA HIS A 706 36.02 -37.66 47.33
C HIS A 706 36.43 -38.82 48.25
N ASN A 707 37.30 -39.73 47.78
CA ASN A 707 37.76 -40.91 48.55
C ASN A 707 38.30 -40.58 49.95
N SER A 708 38.97 -39.44 50.10
CA SER A 708 39.49 -38.96 51.40
C SER A 708 38.42 -38.59 52.43
N GLN A 709 37.18 -38.42 51.99
CA GLN A 709 36.01 -38.05 52.80
C GLN A 709 35.03 -39.21 52.99
N LEU A 710 35.33 -40.40 52.47
CA LEU A 710 34.48 -41.59 52.58
C LEU A 710 34.62 -42.33 53.91
N ASP A 711 35.87 -42.55 54.36
CA ASP A 711 36.19 -43.35 55.54
C ASP A 711 37.42 -42.79 56.27
N GLN A 712 37.66 -43.23 57.51
CA GLN A 712 38.89 -42.88 58.23
C GLN A 712 40.13 -43.53 57.62
N ARG A 713 39.98 -44.74 57.09
CA ARG A 713 41.06 -45.47 56.40
C ARG A 713 41.34 -44.84 55.04
N LYS A 714 42.56 -45.02 54.53
CA LYS A 714 42.92 -44.57 53.18
C LYS A 714 42.25 -45.48 52.15
N VAL A 715 41.24 -44.93 51.47
CA VAL A 715 40.48 -45.65 50.44
C VAL A 715 41.08 -45.34 49.07
N ALA A 716 41.53 -46.37 48.36
CA ALA A 716 42.04 -46.24 46.99
C ALA A 716 40.91 -46.20 45.95
N HIS A 717 39.84 -46.98 46.17
CA HIS A 717 38.65 -47.02 45.31
C HIS A 717 37.37 -47.20 46.15
N PRO A 718 36.25 -46.53 45.83
CA PRO A 718 35.00 -46.65 46.60
C PRO A 718 34.47 -48.07 46.79
N SER A 719 34.70 -48.96 45.82
CA SER A 719 34.28 -50.38 45.89
C SER A 719 34.91 -51.14 47.07
N ALA A 720 36.06 -50.68 47.60
CA ALA A 720 36.69 -51.29 48.78
C ALA A 720 35.85 -51.14 50.06
N LEU A 721 34.85 -50.25 50.06
CA LEU A 721 33.90 -50.03 51.15
C LEU A 721 32.55 -50.74 50.95
N GLY A 722 32.42 -51.56 49.90
CA GLY A 722 31.15 -52.21 49.55
C GLY A 722 30.05 -51.21 49.18
N LEU A 723 30.44 -50.08 48.56
CA LEU A 723 29.50 -49.06 48.09
C LEU A 723 29.00 -49.42 46.69
N GLU A 724 27.68 -49.48 46.54
CA GLU A 724 27.00 -49.80 45.27
C GLU A 724 26.17 -48.62 44.75
N ILE A 725 25.93 -48.60 43.44
CA ILE A 725 25.05 -47.60 42.82
C ILE A 725 23.63 -47.79 43.34
N GLY A 726 22.97 -46.68 43.72
CA GLY A 726 21.64 -46.69 44.32
C GLY A 726 21.60 -46.84 45.84
N GLN A 727 22.74 -47.10 46.49
CA GLN A 727 22.82 -47.22 47.94
C GLN A 727 22.69 -45.85 48.63
N GLU A 728 21.92 -45.79 49.72
CA GLU A 728 21.83 -44.62 50.60
C GLU A 728 22.96 -44.60 51.62
N LEU A 729 23.57 -43.43 51.83
CA LEU A 729 24.57 -43.17 52.87
C LEU A 729 24.33 -41.81 53.53
N GLN A 730 24.75 -41.65 54.78
CA GLN A 730 24.67 -40.35 55.47
C GLN A 730 25.93 -39.53 55.21
N VAL A 731 25.74 -38.24 54.90
CA VAL A 731 26.83 -37.27 54.73
C VAL A 731 26.53 -36.00 55.50
N LYS A 732 27.58 -35.38 56.02
CA LYS A 732 27.53 -34.05 56.61
C LYS A 732 27.84 -33.01 55.55
N TYR A 733 27.01 -31.98 55.44
CA TYR A 733 27.19 -30.87 54.51
C TYR A 733 28.02 -29.75 55.15
N PHE A 734 29.01 -29.23 54.43
CA PHE A 734 29.92 -28.15 54.87
C PHE A 734 29.83 -26.91 53.98
N GLY A 735 28.66 -26.63 53.41
CA GLY A 735 28.50 -25.51 52.50
C GLY A 735 29.07 -25.79 51.11
N ARG A 736 29.22 -24.71 50.33
CA ARG A 736 29.89 -24.74 49.03
C ARG A 736 31.28 -24.14 49.16
N ASP A 737 32.21 -24.65 48.36
CA ASP A 737 33.53 -24.05 48.21
C ASP A 737 33.39 -22.62 47.66
N PRO A 738 33.96 -21.61 48.33
CA PRO A 738 33.89 -20.21 47.89
C PRO A 738 34.44 -19.95 46.49
N VAL A 739 35.37 -20.79 46.01
CA VAL A 739 36.06 -20.61 44.71
C VAL A 739 35.42 -21.47 43.62
N SER A 740 35.20 -22.77 43.89
CA SER A 740 34.69 -23.71 42.87
C SER A 740 33.15 -23.82 42.83
N GLY A 741 32.45 -23.34 43.86
CA GLY A 741 30.99 -23.45 43.98
C GLY A 741 30.49 -24.89 44.22
N LEU A 742 31.39 -25.87 44.30
CA LEU A 742 31.07 -27.29 44.53
C LEU A 742 30.66 -27.53 45.98
N MET A 743 29.71 -28.45 46.19
CA MET A 743 29.28 -28.84 47.53
C MET A 743 30.37 -29.60 48.27
N ARG A 744 30.60 -29.24 49.53
CA ARG A 744 31.54 -29.92 50.42
C ARG A 744 30.78 -30.94 51.27
N LEU A 745 30.99 -32.22 51.00
CA LEU A 745 30.33 -33.33 51.70
C LEU A 745 31.39 -34.19 52.40
N SER A 746 31.05 -34.75 53.57
CA SER A 746 31.89 -35.75 54.22
C SER A 746 31.08 -36.82 54.94
N ARG A 747 31.42 -38.09 54.70
CA ARG A 747 30.96 -39.25 55.48
C ARG A 747 31.92 -39.56 56.62
N LYS A 748 33.23 -39.33 56.42
CA LYS A 748 34.30 -39.58 57.40
C LYS A 748 34.04 -38.94 58.75
N VAL A 749 33.50 -37.71 58.77
CA VAL A 749 33.22 -36.98 60.02
C VAL A 749 32.13 -37.65 60.86
N LEU A 750 31.24 -38.43 60.24
CA LEU A 750 30.17 -39.15 60.94
C LEU A 750 30.65 -40.47 61.58
N GLN A 751 31.79 -41.00 61.13
CA GLN A 751 32.37 -42.24 61.66
C GLN A 751 33.25 -42.01 62.91
N ALA A 752 33.44 -40.76 63.36
CA ALA A 752 34.36 -40.42 64.44
C ALA A 752 33.86 -40.75 65.87
N ASN A 753 32.62 -41.20 66.04
CA ASN A 753 31.99 -41.40 67.35
C ASN A 753 31.74 -42.87 67.75
N VAL A 754 32.32 -43.84 67.05
CA VAL A 754 32.30 -45.24 67.50
C VAL A 754 33.69 -45.58 68.05
N ARG A 755 33.86 -45.38 69.36
CA ARG A 755 35.00 -45.92 70.11
C ARG A 755 34.70 -47.34 70.56
#